data_AF-A0A924WTY8-F1
#
_entry.id   AF-A0A924WTY8-F1
#
_cell.length_a   1.000
_cell.length_b   1.000
_cell.length_c   1.000
_cell.angle_alpha   90.00
_cell.angle_beta   90.00
_cell.angle_gamma   90.00
#
_symmetry.space_group_name_H-M   'P 1'
#
loop_
_entity.id
_entity.type
_entity.pdbx_description
1 polymer ?
#
loop_
_entity_poly.entity_id
_entity_poly.type
_entity_poly.pdbx_seq_one_letter_code
_entity_poly.pdbx_strand_id
1 'polypeptide(L)'
;ATLQIGNGGSTGTLGTGAVAIAAGGKLNFNRSDAITIANNLTGSVGTVRMTGSGSTTLTGTNTVGNAEVLSGTLVLGSATALPAGVAIAVHGGMLDLRGNSGTISSLSGNAPGGAVTDQSAGAGTTTLTINGSTTTDFYGGINNGATRTLALAKAGTGTIKLRGASNFSGGTSITQGFIDAYHNQALGTGTIVINPGGSNARLTLASGVTLANPITVTTSNSAPATGTLQSLDNATAAFSGAIAINGSAASGGHFAGPMTSGLLTFSGAITAPDGITLVSRQGNIAMGGGGSYTGLDVRSGKLTLSASNGVAPNAVLDLAGNGATGTATIFDLGGFNQTLKGLKNAVNNTFLAQVTNTGVAASTLSLNVGAGNTQSFGGSISGNLNLSVTSGTQVLTKTGAGGTANGIYTYTGSTTVSGGTLQLERTHTNHAGYTVSGGTLQVNGAISPTGTAALLVATGAGAIVIGAIGTVKSSTLNAVAPITNNGVLATTLGGSIGGLNGTGSLTVSGGTLIATTGILQTGLTIGTGAELEIAANGLAAGVTKIKTLDIAMSGADYTGTLQLHDNDLIIDYTGVDSPYAQTLSMVKKGLLILGGNGQGIASSEVDAQTLSGTMLAVVDSGEVSGQIDSLSGFAGIPNDSVLVKYTWRGDTNLDGVVNGSDYALADTGFSGGTSGGWFYGDVNYDGAVNGSDYALIDTGFSSQSGPLPEPASLGALAVSALCLLRRVRRGEIGDKHQMNFGKIG
;
A
#
# COMPACT_ATOMS: atom_id res chain seq x y z
N ALA A 1 -40.71 22.55 -52.62
CA ALA A 1 -42.10 22.16 -53.00
C ALA A 1 -42.36 20.73 -52.52
N THR A 2 -43.62 20.39 -52.23
CA THR A 2 -44.01 19.06 -51.72
C THR A 2 -45.01 18.41 -52.68
N LEU A 3 -44.70 17.21 -53.17
CA LEU A 3 -45.67 16.33 -53.82
C LEU A 3 -46.23 15.38 -52.77
N GLN A 4 -47.55 15.32 -52.61
CA GLN A 4 -48.20 14.46 -51.62
C GLN A 4 -49.01 13.33 -52.29
N ILE A 5 -48.79 12.10 -51.81
CA ILE A 5 -49.52 10.90 -52.19
C ILE A 5 -50.46 10.53 -51.04
N GLY A 6 -51.76 10.69 -51.27
CA GLY A 6 -52.82 10.46 -50.29
C GLY A 6 -53.15 11.67 -49.42
N ASN A 7 -54.17 11.53 -48.57
CA ASN A 7 -54.71 12.56 -47.69
C ASN A 7 -54.99 12.06 -46.26
N GLY A 8 -54.39 10.93 -45.87
CA GLY A 8 -54.63 10.24 -44.61
C GLY A 8 -55.69 9.12 -44.70
N GLY A 9 -56.39 8.97 -45.82
CA GLY A 9 -57.24 7.81 -46.13
C GLY A 9 -56.47 6.68 -46.83
N SER A 10 -57.20 5.72 -47.43
CA SER A 10 -56.70 4.55 -48.20
C SER A 10 -56.49 4.81 -49.72
N THR A 11 -56.68 6.06 -50.19
CA THR A 11 -56.64 6.40 -51.63
C THR A 11 -55.54 7.39 -52.03
N GLY A 12 -54.94 7.22 -53.21
CA GLY A 12 -53.87 8.06 -53.75
C GLY A 12 -52.65 7.24 -54.16
N THR A 13 -52.21 7.38 -55.41
CA THR A 13 -51.19 6.55 -56.05
C THR A 13 -50.05 7.38 -56.63
N LEU A 14 -48.87 6.77 -56.72
CA LEU A 14 -47.76 7.29 -57.50
C LEU A 14 -47.76 6.56 -58.86
N GLY A 15 -47.35 7.25 -59.94
CA GLY A 15 -47.17 6.60 -61.25
C GLY A 15 -46.07 5.52 -61.20
N THR A 16 -45.79 4.84 -62.31
CA THR A 16 -44.81 3.72 -62.35
C THR A 16 -43.39 4.14 -62.75
N GLY A 17 -43.19 5.35 -63.27
CA GLY A 17 -41.90 5.86 -63.73
C GLY A 17 -40.98 6.34 -62.59
N ALA A 18 -39.68 6.51 -62.87
CA ALA A 18 -38.74 7.05 -61.88
C ALA A 18 -39.15 8.46 -61.39
N VAL A 19 -38.86 8.77 -60.12
CA VAL A 19 -39.23 10.05 -59.50
C VAL A 19 -37.97 10.77 -59.01
N ALA A 20 -37.64 11.88 -59.66
CA ALA A 20 -36.54 12.75 -59.25
C ALA A 20 -37.02 13.81 -58.25
N ILE A 21 -36.35 13.87 -57.10
CA ILE A 21 -36.64 14.80 -56.01
C ILE A 21 -35.49 15.82 -55.96
N ALA A 22 -35.75 17.01 -56.49
CA ALA A 22 -34.78 18.10 -56.51
C ALA A 22 -34.41 18.60 -55.09
N ALA A 23 -33.37 19.44 -54.99
CA ALA A 23 -32.96 20.06 -53.73
C ALA A 23 -34.13 20.78 -53.03
N GLY A 24 -34.35 20.49 -51.75
CA GLY A 24 -35.48 21.03 -50.98
C GLY A 24 -36.86 20.52 -51.42
N GLY A 25 -36.93 19.60 -52.39
CA GLY A 25 -38.13 18.87 -52.78
C GLY A 25 -38.49 17.80 -51.76
N LYS A 26 -39.80 17.61 -51.54
CA LYS A 26 -40.34 16.56 -50.66
C LYS A 26 -41.33 15.68 -51.41
N LEU A 27 -41.18 14.37 -51.32
CA LEU A 27 -42.20 13.39 -51.69
C LEU A 27 -42.85 12.86 -50.40
N ASN A 28 -44.11 13.21 -50.17
CA ASN A 28 -44.83 12.92 -48.93
C ASN A 28 -45.86 11.80 -49.13
N PHE A 29 -45.79 10.74 -48.33
CA PHE A 29 -46.77 9.68 -48.26
C PHE A 29 -47.69 9.90 -47.05
N ASN A 30 -48.95 10.23 -47.33
CA ASN A 30 -50.01 10.40 -46.34
C ASN A 30 -51.10 9.34 -46.56
N ARG A 31 -50.75 8.09 -46.26
CA ARG A 31 -51.58 6.89 -46.44
C ARG A 31 -51.88 6.25 -45.09
N SER A 32 -53.11 5.77 -44.85
CA SER A 32 -53.46 5.04 -43.61
C SER A 32 -53.25 3.54 -43.70
N ASP A 33 -53.14 2.99 -44.91
CA ASP A 33 -52.94 1.57 -45.22
C ASP A 33 -51.50 1.30 -45.72
N ALA A 34 -51.21 0.05 -46.04
CA ALA A 34 -49.93 -0.35 -46.60
C ALA A 34 -49.86 -0.04 -48.11
N ILE A 35 -48.76 0.59 -48.55
CA ILE A 35 -48.44 0.82 -49.96
C ILE A 35 -47.01 0.35 -50.27
N THR A 36 -46.81 -0.22 -51.45
CA THR A 36 -45.48 -0.55 -51.98
C THR A 36 -45.11 0.41 -53.11
N ILE A 37 -43.91 0.98 -53.03
CA ILE A 37 -43.36 1.92 -54.00
C ILE A 37 -42.17 1.25 -54.69
N ALA A 38 -42.42 0.79 -55.92
CA ALA A 38 -41.41 0.14 -56.76
C ALA A 38 -40.57 1.14 -57.57
N ASN A 39 -40.92 2.42 -57.56
CA ASN A 39 -40.22 3.47 -58.27
C ASN A 39 -38.78 3.62 -57.76
N ASN A 40 -37.88 3.94 -58.68
CA ASN A 40 -36.58 4.50 -58.32
C ASN A 40 -36.77 5.97 -57.94
N LEU A 41 -36.55 6.29 -56.68
CA LEU A 41 -36.58 7.64 -56.13
C LEU A 41 -35.15 8.19 -56.17
N THR A 42 -34.93 9.24 -56.95
CA THR A 42 -33.59 9.82 -57.17
C THR A 42 -33.46 11.23 -56.63
N GLY A 43 -32.24 11.65 -56.31
CA GLY A 43 -31.93 13.02 -55.88
C GLY A 43 -31.30 13.04 -54.49
N SER A 44 -29.96 13.12 -54.46
CA SER A 44 -29.12 12.97 -53.24
C SER A 44 -29.31 14.05 -52.16
N VAL A 45 -30.19 15.02 -52.40
CA VAL A 45 -30.55 16.10 -51.48
C VAL A 45 -32.08 16.24 -51.32
N GLY A 46 -32.85 15.40 -52.00
CA GLY A 46 -34.31 15.32 -51.89
C GLY A 46 -34.76 14.57 -50.63
N THR A 47 -36.00 14.80 -50.22
CA THR A 47 -36.58 14.18 -49.01
C THR A 47 -37.77 13.28 -49.35
N VAL A 48 -37.77 12.06 -48.82
CA VAL A 48 -38.96 11.20 -48.76
C VAL A 48 -39.56 11.30 -47.36
N ARG A 49 -40.89 11.41 -47.26
CA ARG A 49 -41.54 11.68 -45.98
C ARG A 49 -42.78 10.82 -45.77
N MET A 50 -42.96 10.30 -44.56
CA MET A 50 -44.13 9.52 -44.14
C MET A 50 -44.90 10.31 -43.08
N THR A 51 -46.15 10.68 -43.39
CA THR A 51 -47.04 11.39 -42.45
C THR A 51 -48.32 10.63 -42.15
N GLY A 52 -48.67 9.63 -42.95
CA GLY A 52 -49.84 8.80 -42.71
C GLY A 52 -49.55 7.70 -41.69
N SER A 53 -50.61 7.12 -41.10
CA SER A 53 -50.50 6.05 -40.10
C SER A 53 -50.15 4.68 -40.68
N GLY A 54 -50.21 4.53 -42.01
CA GLY A 54 -49.98 3.27 -42.71
C GLY A 54 -48.51 2.94 -42.92
N SER A 55 -48.25 1.90 -43.72
CA SER A 55 -46.90 1.44 -44.04
C SER A 55 -46.52 1.82 -45.47
N THR A 56 -45.34 2.40 -45.67
CA THR A 56 -44.76 2.65 -47.00
C THR A 56 -43.55 1.76 -47.19
N THR A 57 -43.65 0.77 -48.08
CA THR A 57 -42.56 -0.15 -48.42
C THR A 57 -41.85 0.33 -49.67
N LEU A 58 -40.56 0.63 -49.56
CA LEU A 58 -39.72 1.01 -50.71
C LEU A 58 -38.99 -0.24 -51.22
N THR A 59 -39.14 -0.58 -52.49
CA THR A 59 -38.46 -1.74 -53.11
C THR A 59 -37.49 -1.34 -54.23
N GLY A 60 -37.64 -0.15 -54.80
CA GLY A 60 -36.78 0.37 -55.87
C GLY A 60 -35.34 0.68 -55.41
N THR A 61 -34.49 1.03 -56.38
CA THR A 61 -33.11 1.48 -56.13
C THR A 61 -33.10 2.99 -55.97
N ASN A 62 -32.94 3.45 -54.71
CA ASN A 62 -33.14 4.84 -54.36
C ASN A 62 -31.81 5.57 -54.12
N THR A 63 -31.76 6.87 -54.45
CA THR A 63 -30.60 7.76 -54.23
C THR A 63 -30.99 9.06 -53.53
N VAL A 64 -31.96 9.00 -52.63
CA VAL A 64 -32.48 10.16 -51.88
C VAL A 64 -31.52 10.60 -50.77
N GLY A 65 -31.50 11.90 -50.47
CA GLY A 65 -30.64 12.46 -49.42
C GLY A 65 -31.20 12.30 -48.01
N ASN A 66 -32.53 12.37 -47.87
CA ASN A 66 -33.21 12.39 -46.58
C ASN A 66 -34.45 11.50 -46.57
N ALA A 67 -34.73 10.87 -45.43
CA ALA A 67 -35.98 10.19 -45.12
C ALA A 67 -36.54 10.67 -43.77
N GLU A 68 -37.77 11.16 -43.76
CA GLU A 68 -38.46 11.67 -42.56
C GLU A 68 -39.68 10.78 -42.24
N VAL A 69 -39.67 10.09 -41.10
CA VAL A 69 -40.77 9.25 -40.62
C VAL A 69 -41.49 9.96 -39.46
N LEU A 70 -42.55 10.70 -39.78
CA LEU A 70 -43.32 11.46 -38.79
C LEU A 70 -44.39 10.59 -38.11
N SER A 71 -45.00 9.68 -38.87
CA SER A 71 -45.99 8.71 -38.40
C SER A 71 -45.91 7.43 -39.26
N GLY A 72 -46.68 6.41 -38.89
CA GLY A 72 -46.75 5.14 -39.61
C GLY A 72 -45.42 4.40 -39.66
N THR A 73 -45.19 3.63 -40.73
CA THR A 73 -43.97 2.82 -40.88
C THR A 73 -43.32 3.00 -42.25
N LEU A 74 -42.04 3.34 -42.29
CA LEU A 74 -41.20 3.16 -43.47
C LEU A 74 -40.57 1.77 -43.43
N VAL A 75 -40.81 0.97 -44.46
CA VAL A 75 -40.30 -0.41 -44.58
C VAL A 75 -39.26 -0.47 -45.70
N LEU A 76 -38.10 -1.06 -45.41
CA LEU A 76 -37.11 -1.40 -46.42
C LEU A 76 -37.49 -2.74 -47.07
N GLY A 77 -37.99 -2.68 -48.30
CA GLY A 77 -38.36 -3.87 -49.08
C GLY A 77 -37.18 -4.52 -49.83
N SER A 78 -36.03 -3.86 -49.87
CA SER A 78 -34.79 -4.36 -50.49
C SER A 78 -33.55 -3.68 -49.88
N ALA A 79 -32.36 -4.22 -50.12
CA ALA A 79 -31.10 -3.62 -49.66
C ALA A 79 -30.79 -2.26 -50.32
N THR A 80 -31.40 -1.98 -51.46
CA THR A 80 -31.25 -0.71 -52.22
C THR A 80 -32.39 0.27 -51.96
N ALA A 81 -33.33 -0.08 -51.07
CA ALA A 81 -34.48 0.73 -50.73
C ALA A 81 -34.10 2.10 -50.15
N LEU A 82 -32.93 2.22 -49.52
CA LEU A 82 -32.33 3.50 -49.17
C LEU A 82 -30.82 3.47 -49.51
N PRO A 83 -30.26 4.56 -50.05
CA PRO A 83 -28.85 4.61 -50.42
C PRO A 83 -27.94 4.70 -49.20
N ALA A 84 -26.69 4.28 -49.39
CA ALA A 84 -25.62 4.60 -48.46
C ALA A 84 -25.51 6.13 -48.29
N GLY A 85 -25.56 6.60 -47.04
CA GLY A 85 -25.40 8.04 -46.73
C GLY A 85 -26.71 8.84 -46.63
N VAL A 86 -27.88 8.20 -46.72
CA VAL A 86 -29.15 8.86 -46.40
C VAL A 86 -29.18 9.33 -44.94
N ALA A 87 -29.70 10.54 -44.69
CA ALA A 87 -30.03 10.99 -43.34
C ALA A 87 -31.47 10.57 -43.01
N ILE A 88 -31.66 9.86 -41.89
CA ILE A 88 -33.00 9.41 -41.46
C ILE A 88 -33.41 10.12 -40.18
N ALA A 89 -34.58 10.77 -40.23
CA ALA A 89 -35.24 11.34 -39.07
C ALA A 89 -36.50 10.53 -38.73
N VAL A 90 -36.51 9.83 -37.60
CA VAL A 90 -37.65 9.06 -37.10
C VAL A 90 -38.21 9.78 -35.88
N HIS A 91 -39.32 10.49 -36.08
CA HIS A 91 -39.92 11.35 -35.05
C HIS A 91 -40.93 10.58 -34.20
N GLY A 92 -42.06 10.19 -34.79
CA GLY A 92 -43.16 9.48 -34.11
C GLY A 92 -43.64 8.23 -34.84
N GLY A 93 -42.99 7.86 -35.96
CA GLY A 93 -43.27 6.62 -36.68
C GLY A 93 -42.14 5.59 -36.51
N MET A 94 -42.15 4.58 -37.37
CA MET A 94 -41.25 3.44 -37.29
C MET A 94 -40.44 3.26 -38.58
N LEU A 95 -39.14 3.02 -38.46
CA LEU A 95 -38.31 2.46 -39.52
C LEU A 95 -38.18 0.95 -39.31
N ASP A 96 -38.66 0.16 -40.26
CA ASP A 96 -38.53 -1.30 -40.26
C ASP A 96 -37.53 -1.74 -41.34
N LEU A 97 -36.39 -2.29 -40.91
CA LEU A 97 -35.29 -2.67 -41.78
C LEU A 97 -35.56 -3.97 -42.57
N ARG A 98 -36.48 -4.80 -42.08
CA ARG A 98 -37.09 -5.90 -42.85
C ARG A 98 -36.15 -6.86 -43.60
N GLY A 99 -34.95 -7.12 -43.07
CA GLY A 99 -33.98 -7.97 -43.78
C GLY A 99 -32.64 -7.32 -43.91
N ASN A 100 -32.68 -6.01 -44.06
CA ASN A 100 -31.74 -5.30 -44.87
C ASN A 100 -30.79 -4.51 -43.98
N SER A 101 -29.60 -5.07 -43.77
CA SER A 101 -28.50 -4.31 -43.18
C SER A 101 -28.16 -3.14 -44.10
N GLY A 102 -27.99 -1.95 -43.52
CA GLY A 102 -27.84 -0.73 -44.29
C GLY A 102 -26.95 0.30 -43.61
N THR A 103 -26.41 1.21 -44.42
CA THR A 103 -25.54 2.29 -43.96
C THR A 103 -26.22 3.63 -44.19
N ILE A 104 -26.37 4.42 -43.13
CA ILE A 104 -26.98 5.75 -43.15
C ILE A 104 -25.94 6.79 -42.73
N SER A 105 -26.11 8.04 -43.14
CA SER A 105 -25.25 9.13 -42.67
C SER A 105 -25.64 9.55 -41.25
N SER A 106 -26.92 9.62 -40.93
CA SER A 106 -27.37 10.01 -39.60
C SER A 106 -28.72 9.42 -39.23
N LEU A 107 -28.93 9.20 -37.93
CA LEU A 107 -30.20 8.83 -37.33
C LEU A 107 -30.60 9.94 -36.36
N SER A 108 -31.78 10.52 -36.51
CA SER A 108 -32.28 11.56 -35.62
C SER A 108 -33.76 11.39 -35.30
N GLY A 109 -34.23 12.11 -34.30
CA GLY A 109 -35.64 12.22 -33.91
C GLY A 109 -35.73 13.26 -32.80
N ASN A 110 -36.77 14.09 -32.77
CA ASN A 110 -36.86 15.23 -31.84
C ASN A 110 -37.86 15.03 -30.71
N ALA A 111 -38.52 13.86 -30.63
CA ALA A 111 -39.49 13.52 -29.60
C ALA A 111 -39.51 12.01 -29.36
N PRO A 112 -39.95 11.54 -28.17
CA PRO A 112 -40.25 10.14 -27.93
C PRO A 112 -41.33 9.60 -28.88
N GLY A 113 -41.34 8.29 -29.11
CA GLY A 113 -42.37 7.61 -29.92
C GLY A 113 -41.86 7.09 -31.27
N GLY A 114 -40.75 7.62 -31.77
CA GLY A 114 -40.03 7.04 -32.91
C GLY A 114 -39.43 5.66 -32.58
N ALA A 115 -39.34 4.78 -33.57
CA ALA A 115 -38.68 3.48 -33.39
C ALA A 115 -37.92 3.02 -34.64
N VAL A 116 -36.82 2.30 -34.42
CA VAL A 116 -36.17 1.47 -35.44
C VAL A 116 -36.35 0.01 -35.05
N THR A 117 -36.74 -0.86 -35.98
CA THR A 117 -36.93 -2.29 -35.72
C THR A 117 -36.59 -3.15 -36.94
N ASP A 118 -36.71 -4.47 -36.78
CA ASP A 118 -36.67 -5.43 -37.87
C ASP A 118 -37.75 -6.51 -37.72
N GLN A 119 -38.88 -6.32 -38.39
CA GLN A 119 -40.04 -7.21 -38.30
C GLN A 119 -40.00 -8.35 -39.35
N SER A 120 -38.80 -8.83 -39.70
CA SER A 120 -38.65 -9.95 -40.64
C SER A 120 -39.00 -11.28 -39.99
N ALA A 121 -39.72 -12.14 -40.73
CA ALA A 121 -40.18 -13.43 -40.24
C ALA A 121 -39.05 -14.46 -40.00
N GLY A 122 -37.87 -14.28 -40.61
CA GLY A 122 -36.72 -15.17 -40.45
C GLY A 122 -35.84 -14.79 -39.26
N ALA A 123 -35.23 -15.81 -38.61
CA ALA A 123 -34.20 -15.60 -37.60
C ALA A 123 -32.91 -15.05 -38.23
N GLY A 124 -32.11 -14.33 -37.43
CA GLY A 124 -30.83 -13.75 -37.85
C GLY A 124 -30.55 -12.43 -37.17
N THR A 125 -29.57 -11.70 -37.70
CA THR A 125 -29.18 -10.36 -37.24
C THR A 125 -29.18 -9.38 -38.41
N THR A 126 -29.81 -8.22 -38.22
CA THR A 126 -29.70 -7.06 -39.13
C THR A 126 -28.84 -6.00 -38.48
N THR A 127 -27.98 -5.33 -39.24
CA THR A 127 -27.12 -4.26 -38.72
C THR A 127 -27.49 -2.92 -39.33
N LEU A 128 -27.82 -1.94 -38.48
CA LEU A 128 -27.89 -0.54 -38.88
C LEU A 128 -26.55 0.14 -38.65
N THR A 129 -25.92 0.64 -39.72
CA THR A 129 -24.63 1.33 -39.66
C THR A 129 -24.80 2.84 -39.79
N ILE A 130 -24.32 3.62 -38.82
CA ILE A 130 -24.29 5.08 -38.85
C ILE A 130 -22.87 5.54 -39.20
N ASN A 131 -22.69 6.11 -40.39
CA ASN A 131 -21.38 6.44 -40.98
C ASN A 131 -21.16 7.93 -41.27
N GLY A 132 -22.02 8.82 -40.77
CA GLY A 132 -21.83 10.26 -40.96
C GLY A 132 -20.95 10.94 -39.91
N SER A 133 -20.72 12.23 -40.16
CA SER A 133 -19.88 13.13 -39.36
C SER A 133 -20.67 14.08 -38.45
N THR A 134 -22.00 14.06 -38.52
CA THR A 134 -22.87 14.99 -37.80
C THR A 134 -23.21 14.52 -36.39
N THR A 135 -23.42 15.45 -35.48
CA THR A 135 -24.05 15.17 -34.18
C THR A 135 -25.56 15.11 -34.32
N THR A 136 -26.19 14.07 -33.80
CA THR A 136 -27.65 13.87 -33.87
C THR A 136 -28.21 13.41 -32.53
N ASP A 137 -29.46 13.80 -32.25
CA ASP A 137 -30.25 13.32 -31.12
C ASP A 137 -31.32 12.36 -31.63
N PHE A 138 -31.45 11.21 -30.97
CA PHE A 138 -32.51 10.24 -31.24
C PHE A 138 -33.22 9.84 -29.94
N TYR A 139 -34.49 10.22 -29.85
CA TYR A 139 -35.36 9.96 -28.68
C TYR A 139 -36.14 8.65 -28.81
N GLY A 140 -36.11 8.02 -29.99
CA GLY A 140 -36.76 6.75 -30.24
C GLY A 140 -35.97 5.55 -29.72
N GLY A 141 -36.63 4.39 -29.71
CA GLY A 141 -36.01 3.11 -29.34
C GLY A 141 -35.48 2.36 -30.56
N ILE A 142 -34.36 1.67 -30.40
CA ILE A 142 -33.83 0.70 -31.37
C ILE A 142 -34.17 -0.70 -30.84
N ASN A 143 -34.94 -1.47 -31.59
CA ASN A 143 -35.56 -2.67 -31.05
C ASN A 143 -35.37 -3.89 -31.96
N ASN A 144 -35.23 -5.06 -31.35
CA ASN A 144 -35.41 -6.32 -32.05
C ASN A 144 -36.83 -6.39 -32.62
N GLY A 145 -37.03 -7.21 -33.65
CA GLY A 145 -38.36 -7.69 -33.98
C GLY A 145 -38.71 -8.97 -33.23
N ALA A 146 -39.85 -9.56 -33.57
CA ALA A 146 -40.34 -10.77 -32.91
C ALA A 146 -39.37 -11.97 -33.02
N THR A 147 -38.70 -12.11 -34.17
CA THR A 147 -37.88 -13.28 -34.53
C THR A 147 -36.44 -12.94 -34.90
N ARG A 148 -36.15 -11.66 -35.20
CA ARG A 148 -34.85 -11.19 -35.67
C ARG A 148 -34.24 -10.24 -34.65
N THR A 149 -32.93 -10.38 -34.46
CA THR A 149 -32.15 -9.42 -33.65
C THR A 149 -31.66 -8.25 -34.48
N LEU A 150 -31.55 -7.09 -33.85
CA LEU A 150 -30.97 -5.89 -34.45
C LEU A 150 -29.61 -5.60 -33.79
N ALA A 151 -28.65 -5.16 -34.59
CA ALA A 151 -27.33 -4.71 -34.17
C ALA A 151 -27.10 -3.27 -34.65
N LEU A 152 -26.29 -2.52 -33.89
CA LEU A 152 -25.93 -1.14 -34.20
C LEU A 152 -24.43 -1.04 -34.50
N ALA A 153 -24.06 -0.38 -35.60
CA ALA A 153 -22.67 -0.10 -35.92
C ALA A 153 -22.45 1.41 -36.05
N LYS A 154 -21.43 1.94 -35.37
CA LYS A 154 -21.04 3.34 -35.40
C LYS A 154 -19.66 3.48 -36.04
N ALA A 155 -19.63 3.99 -37.27
CA ALA A 155 -18.46 3.94 -38.16
C ALA A 155 -18.01 5.29 -38.73
N GLY A 156 -18.81 6.36 -38.57
CA GLY A 156 -18.44 7.71 -39.01
C GLY A 156 -17.86 8.58 -37.90
N THR A 157 -17.36 9.77 -38.20
CA THR A 157 -16.73 10.66 -37.20
C THR A 157 -17.70 11.38 -36.27
N GLY A 158 -19.00 11.37 -36.56
CA GLY A 158 -20.02 12.14 -35.82
C GLY A 158 -20.38 11.55 -34.46
N THR A 159 -21.34 12.19 -33.80
CA THR A 159 -21.92 11.74 -32.51
C THR A 159 -23.38 11.33 -32.69
N ILE A 160 -23.78 10.20 -32.14
CA ILE A 160 -25.19 9.86 -31.96
C ILE A 160 -25.53 9.90 -30.47
N LYS A 161 -26.52 10.71 -30.09
CA LYS A 161 -27.06 10.79 -28.74
C LYS A 161 -28.31 9.93 -28.67
N LEU A 162 -28.22 8.82 -27.96
CA LEU A 162 -29.32 7.86 -27.79
C LEU A 162 -30.04 8.15 -26.47
N ARG A 163 -31.29 8.64 -26.58
CA ARG A 163 -32.11 9.07 -25.44
C ARG A 163 -33.27 8.14 -25.15
N GLY A 164 -33.69 7.35 -26.13
CA GLY A 164 -34.75 6.36 -25.95
C GLY A 164 -34.26 5.05 -25.33
N ALA A 165 -35.18 4.29 -24.75
CA ALA A 165 -34.94 2.91 -24.36
C ALA A 165 -34.92 2.00 -25.60
N SER A 166 -33.93 1.11 -25.67
CA SER A 166 -33.74 0.17 -26.75
C SER A 166 -33.71 -1.26 -26.19
N ASN A 167 -34.21 -2.24 -26.94
CA ASN A 167 -34.18 -3.65 -26.52
C ASN A 167 -33.34 -4.56 -27.44
N PHE A 168 -32.64 -3.98 -28.41
CA PHE A 168 -31.87 -4.76 -29.36
C PHE A 168 -30.77 -5.59 -28.67
N SER A 169 -30.55 -6.81 -29.16
CA SER A 169 -29.64 -7.77 -28.52
C SER A 169 -28.49 -8.23 -29.43
N GLY A 170 -28.46 -7.79 -30.69
CA GLY A 170 -27.39 -8.12 -31.64
C GLY A 170 -26.05 -7.44 -31.35
N GLY A 171 -26.00 -6.54 -30.36
CA GLY A 171 -24.79 -5.84 -29.93
C GLY A 171 -24.56 -4.50 -30.62
N THR A 172 -23.56 -3.78 -30.14
CA THR A 172 -23.13 -2.48 -30.69
C THR A 172 -21.65 -2.53 -31.05
N SER A 173 -21.27 -2.12 -32.25
CA SER A 173 -19.87 -1.91 -32.63
C SER A 173 -19.55 -0.42 -32.78
N ILE A 174 -18.42 0.03 -32.25
CA ILE A 174 -17.91 1.40 -32.41
C ILE A 174 -16.52 1.33 -33.03
N THR A 175 -16.43 1.65 -34.31
CA THR A 175 -15.17 1.69 -35.08
C THR A 175 -14.72 3.13 -35.34
N GLN A 176 -15.60 4.12 -35.18
CA GLN A 176 -15.24 5.54 -35.25
C GLN A 176 -16.34 6.44 -34.67
N GLY A 177 -15.94 7.61 -34.19
CA GLY A 177 -16.81 8.64 -33.64
C GLY A 177 -17.44 8.24 -32.32
N PHE A 178 -18.53 8.91 -31.94
CA PHE A 178 -18.99 8.89 -30.54
C PHE A 178 -20.43 8.42 -30.41
N ILE A 179 -20.70 7.71 -29.32
CA ILE A 179 -22.05 7.43 -28.83
C ILE A 179 -22.20 8.06 -27.46
N ASP A 180 -23.24 8.89 -27.29
CA ASP A 180 -23.63 9.40 -25.98
C ASP A 180 -24.95 8.73 -25.55
N ALA A 181 -24.91 7.95 -24.47
CA ALA A 181 -26.08 7.28 -23.91
C ALA A 181 -26.73 8.17 -22.84
N TYR A 182 -28.02 8.47 -23.03
CA TYR A 182 -28.85 9.26 -22.10
C TYR A 182 -29.93 8.41 -21.40
N HIS A 183 -29.89 7.09 -21.57
CA HIS A 183 -30.83 6.14 -20.95
C HIS A 183 -30.12 4.82 -20.60
N ASN A 184 -30.54 4.15 -19.52
CA ASN A 184 -29.92 2.89 -19.03
C ASN A 184 -29.95 1.76 -20.07
N GLN A 185 -30.96 1.77 -20.93
CA GLN A 185 -31.15 0.79 -22.00
C GLN A 185 -30.86 1.37 -23.39
N ALA A 186 -30.17 2.51 -23.50
CA ALA A 186 -29.94 3.18 -24.79
C ALA A 186 -29.27 2.27 -25.84
N LEU A 187 -28.42 1.35 -25.38
CA LEU A 187 -27.64 0.40 -26.20
C LEU A 187 -28.15 -1.05 -26.13
N GLY A 188 -29.42 -1.24 -25.72
CA GLY A 188 -30.01 -2.57 -25.67
C GLY A 188 -29.31 -3.48 -24.67
N THR A 189 -29.28 -4.78 -24.95
CA THR A 189 -28.75 -5.81 -24.04
C THR A 189 -27.51 -6.54 -24.57
N GLY A 190 -27.20 -6.37 -25.86
CA GLY A 190 -26.05 -7.03 -26.48
C GLY A 190 -24.70 -6.45 -26.04
N THR A 191 -23.63 -7.19 -26.32
CA THR A 191 -22.25 -6.75 -26.07
C THR A 191 -21.90 -5.51 -26.87
N ILE A 192 -21.14 -4.60 -26.25
CA ILE A 192 -20.56 -3.42 -26.91
C ILE A 192 -19.10 -3.71 -27.25
N VAL A 193 -18.74 -3.61 -28.52
CA VAL A 193 -17.37 -3.80 -29.01
C VAL A 193 -16.82 -2.47 -29.51
N ILE A 194 -15.74 -1.99 -28.91
CA ILE A 194 -15.05 -0.77 -29.31
C ILE A 194 -13.72 -1.16 -29.96
N ASN A 195 -13.57 -0.85 -31.24
CA ASN A 195 -12.37 -1.20 -32.02
C ASN A 195 -12.08 -0.11 -33.07
N PRO A 196 -11.59 1.07 -32.66
CA PRO A 196 -11.35 2.18 -33.58
C PRO A 196 -10.13 2.03 -34.49
N GLY A 197 -9.25 1.06 -34.24
CA GLY A 197 -7.92 1.02 -34.86
C GLY A 197 -7.19 2.36 -34.64
N GLY A 198 -6.83 3.05 -35.74
CA GLY A 198 -6.21 4.38 -35.70
C GLY A 198 -7.18 5.56 -35.56
N SER A 199 -8.49 5.34 -35.62
CA SER A 199 -9.51 6.40 -35.51
C SER A 199 -9.80 6.79 -34.06
N ASN A 200 -10.62 7.82 -33.84
CA ASN A 200 -11.15 8.10 -32.50
C ASN A 200 -12.51 7.42 -32.28
N ALA A 201 -12.70 6.77 -31.14
CA ALA A 201 -14.00 6.27 -30.70
C ALA A 201 -14.21 6.45 -29.19
N ARG A 202 -15.45 6.78 -28.79
CA ARG A 202 -15.84 6.96 -27.38
C ARG A 202 -17.28 6.52 -27.13
N LEU A 203 -17.49 5.98 -25.94
CA LEU A 203 -18.80 5.78 -25.34
C LEU A 203 -18.92 6.70 -24.11
N THR A 204 -19.86 7.64 -24.16
CA THR A 204 -20.09 8.64 -23.11
C THR A 204 -21.44 8.39 -22.44
N LEU A 205 -21.48 8.42 -21.10
CA LEU A 205 -22.73 8.36 -20.33
C LEU A 205 -23.19 9.74 -19.85
N ALA A 206 -24.48 10.00 -19.94
CA ALA A 206 -25.11 11.16 -19.30
C ALA A 206 -25.38 10.90 -17.81
N SER A 207 -25.75 11.96 -17.07
CA SER A 207 -26.09 11.83 -15.65
C SER A 207 -27.32 10.95 -15.43
N GLY A 208 -27.28 10.11 -14.40
CA GLY A 208 -28.31 9.13 -14.05
C GLY A 208 -28.24 7.81 -14.84
N VAL A 209 -27.31 7.68 -15.79
CA VAL A 209 -27.22 6.48 -16.63
C VAL A 209 -26.37 5.39 -15.98
N THR A 210 -26.96 4.21 -15.81
CA THR A 210 -26.24 2.97 -15.47
C THR A 210 -26.37 1.99 -16.62
N LEU A 211 -25.25 1.67 -17.26
CA LEU A 211 -25.19 0.77 -18.40
C LEU A 211 -24.74 -0.62 -17.94
N ALA A 212 -25.55 -1.65 -18.23
CA ALA A 212 -25.33 -3.03 -17.80
C ALA A 212 -24.71 -3.93 -18.87
N ASN A 213 -24.53 -3.42 -20.09
CA ASN A 213 -23.99 -4.19 -21.21
C ASN A 213 -22.57 -4.69 -20.91
N PRO A 214 -22.22 -5.93 -21.34
CA PRO A 214 -20.83 -6.35 -21.43
C PRO A 214 -20.09 -5.47 -22.44
N ILE A 215 -18.85 -5.10 -22.14
CA ILE A 215 -18.03 -4.24 -23.00
C ILE A 215 -16.71 -4.94 -23.33
N THR A 216 -16.31 -4.89 -24.60
CA THR A 216 -14.99 -5.30 -25.07
C THR A 216 -14.31 -4.13 -25.79
N VAL A 217 -13.23 -3.62 -25.23
CA VAL A 217 -12.36 -2.63 -25.86
C VAL A 217 -11.20 -3.37 -26.51
N THR A 218 -11.27 -3.55 -27.83
CA THR A 218 -10.25 -4.26 -28.60
C THR A 218 -9.02 -3.39 -28.82
N THR A 219 -9.24 -2.14 -29.22
CA THR A 219 -8.22 -1.08 -29.23
C THR A 219 -8.82 0.17 -28.60
N SER A 220 -7.96 1.06 -28.09
CA SER A 220 -8.38 2.27 -27.38
C SER A 220 -7.68 3.48 -27.96
N ASN A 221 -8.46 4.40 -28.53
CA ASN A 221 -7.99 5.67 -29.07
C ASN A 221 -9.11 6.70 -28.92
N SER A 222 -9.12 7.44 -27.81
CA SER A 222 -10.23 8.34 -27.47
C SER A 222 -9.96 9.80 -27.82
N ALA A 223 -8.76 10.12 -28.30
CA ALA A 223 -8.15 11.46 -28.38
C ALA A 223 -7.56 11.95 -27.03
N PRO A 224 -6.63 12.92 -27.03
CA PRO A 224 -5.97 13.40 -25.81
C PRO A 224 -6.97 13.89 -24.74
N ALA A 225 -6.63 13.70 -23.47
CA ALA A 225 -7.43 14.19 -22.33
C ALA A 225 -8.89 13.69 -22.29
N THR A 226 -9.16 12.48 -22.78
CA THR A 226 -10.47 11.83 -22.73
C THR A 226 -10.32 10.35 -22.41
N GLY A 227 -11.46 9.65 -22.25
CA GLY A 227 -11.51 8.20 -22.08
C GLY A 227 -12.32 7.53 -23.18
N THR A 228 -11.94 6.31 -23.55
CA THR A 228 -12.75 5.45 -24.43
C THR A 228 -14.12 5.16 -23.79
N LEU A 229 -14.13 4.91 -22.48
CA LEU A 229 -15.32 4.85 -21.63
C LEU A 229 -15.32 6.08 -20.72
N GLN A 230 -16.35 6.91 -20.80
CA GLN A 230 -16.39 8.18 -20.06
C GLN A 230 -17.80 8.61 -19.70
N SER A 231 -17.91 9.68 -18.93
CA SER A 231 -19.16 10.41 -18.71
C SER A 231 -19.06 11.84 -19.23
N LEU A 232 -20.22 12.49 -19.38
CA LEU A 232 -20.26 13.95 -19.49
C LEU A 232 -19.70 14.59 -18.20
N ASP A 233 -19.19 15.82 -18.31
CA ASP A 233 -18.82 16.58 -17.12
C ASP A 233 -20.05 16.83 -16.23
N ASN A 234 -19.86 16.86 -14.91
CA ASN A 234 -20.91 16.95 -13.89
C ASN A 234 -21.87 15.75 -13.81
N ALA A 235 -21.67 14.69 -14.61
CA ALA A 235 -22.54 13.52 -14.60
C ALA A 235 -22.22 12.56 -13.45
N THR A 236 -23.25 11.97 -12.85
CA THR A 236 -23.12 10.76 -12.04
C THR A 236 -23.65 9.58 -12.85
N ALA A 237 -22.78 8.66 -13.23
CA ALA A 237 -23.10 7.57 -14.15
C ALA A 237 -22.33 6.29 -13.78
N ALA A 238 -22.74 5.15 -14.32
CA ALA A 238 -22.09 3.88 -14.02
C ALA A 238 -22.00 2.92 -15.21
N PHE A 239 -20.88 2.23 -15.31
CA PHE A 239 -20.73 0.98 -16.07
C PHE A 239 -20.78 -0.19 -15.09
N SER A 240 -21.79 -1.03 -15.23
CA SER A 240 -22.07 -2.16 -14.32
C SER A 240 -21.87 -3.54 -14.92
N GLY A 241 -21.84 -3.64 -16.25
CA GLY A 241 -21.47 -4.88 -16.96
C GLY A 241 -19.96 -5.14 -16.91
N ALA A 242 -19.56 -6.39 -17.19
CA ALA A 242 -18.16 -6.78 -17.29
C ALA A 242 -17.44 -6.05 -18.44
N ILE A 243 -16.17 -5.69 -18.24
CA ILE A 243 -15.37 -4.94 -19.18
C ILE A 243 -14.08 -5.70 -19.49
N ALA A 244 -13.89 -6.10 -20.74
CA ALA A 244 -12.64 -6.67 -21.25
C ALA A 244 -11.83 -5.60 -22.00
N ILE A 245 -10.61 -5.32 -21.57
CA ILE A 245 -9.66 -4.41 -22.22
C ILE A 245 -8.54 -5.24 -22.84
N ASN A 246 -8.48 -5.28 -24.17
CA ASN A 246 -7.55 -6.15 -24.92
C ASN A 246 -6.39 -5.40 -25.57
N GLY A 247 -6.36 -4.07 -25.48
CA GLY A 247 -5.31 -3.25 -26.10
C GLY A 247 -5.05 -1.96 -25.33
N SER A 248 -3.78 -1.56 -25.28
CA SER A 248 -3.35 -0.33 -24.61
C SER A 248 -3.98 0.92 -25.23
N ALA A 249 -4.11 1.98 -24.43
CA ALA A 249 -4.59 3.27 -24.90
C ALA A 249 -3.53 3.95 -25.78
N ALA A 250 -3.81 4.08 -27.08
CA ALA A 250 -2.94 4.76 -28.03
C ALA A 250 -2.94 6.30 -27.84
N SER A 251 -4.09 6.86 -27.48
CA SER A 251 -4.27 8.28 -27.14
C SER A 251 -5.42 8.43 -26.15
N GLY A 252 -5.31 9.41 -25.23
CA GLY A 252 -6.26 9.57 -24.14
C GLY A 252 -6.03 8.56 -23.02
N GLY A 253 -7.07 7.83 -22.65
CA GLY A 253 -7.04 6.73 -21.70
C GLY A 253 -8.19 5.76 -21.93
N HIS A 254 -8.22 4.68 -21.15
CA HIS A 254 -9.36 3.76 -21.15
C HIS A 254 -10.58 4.40 -20.50
N PHE A 255 -10.34 5.15 -19.42
CA PHE A 255 -11.39 5.77 -18.61
C PHE A 255 -11.17 7.27 -18.47
N ALA A 256 -12.27 8.03 -18.42
CA ALA A 256 -12.27 9.41 -17.96
C ALA A 256 -13.57 9.72 -17.21
N GLY A 257 -13.44 10.21 -15.98
CA GLY A 257 -14.56 10.71 -15.19
C GLY A 257 -14.88 12.18 -15.51
N PRO A 258 -15.94 12.72 -14.88
CA PRO A 258 -16.22 14.15 -14.95
C PRO A 258 -15.14 14.94 -14.17
N MET A 259 -14.89 16.18 -14.59
CA MET A 259 -13.78 17.01 -14.11
C MET A 259 -14.20 17.99 -13.01
N THR A 260 -15.43 18.48 -13.08
CA THR A 260 -15.92 19.55 -12.21
C THR A 260 -16.68 18.99 -11.01
N SER A 261 -17.65 18.12 -11.25
CA SER A 261 -18.46 17.45 -10.21
C SER A 261 -19.00 16.11 -10.72
N GLY A 262 -19.71 15.36 -9.89
CA GLY A 262 -20.21 14.03 -10.27
C GLY A 262 -19.13 12.95 -10.18
N LEU A 263 -19.50 11.74 -10.60
CA LEU A 263 -18.74 10.52 -10.41
C LEU A 263 -19.07 9.49 -11.48
N LEU A 264 -18.04 8.96 -12.16
CA LEU A 264 -18.20 7.80 -13.03
C LEU A 264 -17.83 6.52 -12.26
N THR A 265 -18.78 5.61 -12.09
CA THR A 265 -18.57 4.36 -11.33
C THR A 265 -18.38 3.16 -12.25
N PHE A 266 -17.38 2.34 -11.99
CA PHE A 266 -17.17 1.03 -12.61
C PHE A 266 -17.43 -0.06 -11.58
N SER A 267 -18.61 -0.67 -11.62
CA SER A 267 -19.01 -1.74 -10.68
C SER A 267 -18.89 -3.15 -11.27
N GLY A 268 -18.83 -3.29 -12.60
CA GLY A 268 -18.56 -4.57 -13.25
C GLY A 268 -17.08 -4.91 -13.26
N ALA A 269 -16.74 -6.21 -13.23
CA ALA A 269 -15.35 -6.67 -13.26
C ALA A 269 -14.62 -6.21 -14.51
N ILE A 270 -13.36 -5.78 -14.34
CA ILE A 270 -12.50 -5.35 -15.44
C ILE A 270 -11.37 -6.35 -15.64
N THR A 271 -11.19 -6.85 -16.85
CA THR A 271 -10.14 -7.82 -17.18
C THR A 271 -9.24 -7.29 -18.29
N ALA A 272 -7.93 -7.51 -18.17
CA ALA A 272 -6.96 -7.24 -19.23
C ALA A 272 -5.87 -8.31 -19.24
N PRO A 273 -5.35 -8.71 -20.41
CA PRO A 273 -4.18 -9.58 -20.50
C PRO A 273 -2.94 -8.95 -19.85
N ASP A 274 -1.98 -9.80 -19.49
CA ASP A 274 -0.67 -9.35 -19.02
C ASP A 274 0.01 -8.44 -20.06
N GLY A 275 0.70 -7.39 -19.58
CA GLY A 275 1.34 -6.38 -20.43
C GLY A 275 0.44 -5.21 -20.82
N ILE A 276 -0.88 -5.27 -20.56
CA ILE A 276 -1.79 -4.14 -20.77
C ILE A 276 -1.99 -3.37 -19.46
N THR A 277 -1.49 -2.13 -19.43
CA THR A 277 -1.74 -1.20 -18.33
C THR A 277 -2.98 -0.36 -18.62
N LEU A 278 -3.95 -0.40 -17.70
CA LEU A 278 -5.14 0.45 -17.77
C LEU A 278 -4.77 1.90 -17.48
N VAL A 279 -5.55 2.84 -18.02
CA VAL A 279 -5.28 4.26 -17.89
C VAL A 279 -6.57 4.98 -17.55
N SER A 280 -6.65 5.48 -16.32
CA SER A 280 -7.59 6.54 -15.94
C SER A 280 -6.96 7.88 -16.31
N ARG A 281 -7.53 8.54 -17.31
CA ARG A 281 -6.93 9.74 -17.89
C ARG A 281 -7.12 10.96 -16.99
N GLN A 282 -8.33 11.13 -16.46
CA GLN A 282 -8.71 12.32 -15.69
C GLN A 282 -10.08 12.13 -15.00
N GLY A 283 -10.42 13.08 -14.14
CA GLY A 283 -11.74 13.22 -13.54
C GLY A 283 -11.99 12.29 -12.35
N ASN A 284 -13.22 12.32 -11.85
CA ASN A 284 -13.64 11.57 -10.67
C ASN A 284 -14.16 10.19 -11.06
N ILE A 285 -13.48 9.14 -10.63
CA ILE A 285 -13.83 7.76 -10.93
C ILE A 285 -13.99 6.96 -9.64
N ALA A 286 -15.04 6.14 -9.56
CA ALA A 286 -15.18 5.11 -8.55
C ALA A 286 -14.94 3.72 -9.15
N MET A 287 -14.13 2.90 -8.48
CA MET A 287 -13.86 1.51 -8.86
C MET A 287 -14.43 0.57 -7.79
N GLY A 288 -15.28 -0.37 -8.20
CA GLY A 288 -15.85 -1.39 -7.32
C GLY A 288 -15.84 -2.80 -7.93
N GLY A 289 -15.54 -2.92 -9.23
CA GLY A 289 -15.60 -4.21 -9.94
C GLY A 289 -14.38 -5.11 -9.76
N GLY A 290 -13.22 -4.58 -9.35
CA GLY A 290 -11.98 -5.33 -9.26
C GLY A 290 -11.60 -5.96 -10.61
N GLY A 291 -11.34 -7.26 -10.59
CA GLY A 291 -11.07 -8.08 -11.78
C GLY A 291 -9.61 -8.50 -11.91
N SER A 292 -9.12 -8.64 -13.14
CA SER A 292 -7.81 -9.22 -13.45
C SER A 292 -7.05 -8.34 -14.44
N TYR A 293 -6.32 -7.36 -13.92
CA TYR A 293 -5.34 -6.55 -14.67
C TYR A 293 -4.15 -6.27 -13.76
N THR A 294 -2.97 -6.09 -14.34
CA THR A 294 -1.70 -6.01 -13.60
C THR A 294 -1.18 -4.58 -13.40
N GLY A 295 -1.76 -3.60 -14.09
CA GLY A 295 -1.40 -2.19 -13.94
C GLY A 295 -2.58 -1.25 -14.14
N LEU A 296 -2.64 -0.20 -13.32
CA LEU A 296 -3.54 0.93 -13.50
C LEU A 296 -2.78 2.23 -13.28
N ASP A 297 -2.72 3.05 -14.32
CA ASP A 297 -2.22 4.40 -14.23
C ASP A 297 -3.37 5.38 -14.00
N VAL A 298 -3.32 6.14 -12.92
CA VAL A 298 -4.21 7.27 -12.67
C VAL A 298 -3.44 8.55 -12.94
N ARG A 299 -3.79 9.22 -14.04
CA ARG A 299 -3.01 10.34 -14.55
C ARG A 299 -3.40 11.68 -13.93
N SER A 300 -4.67 11.86 -13.59
CA SER A 300 -5.22 13.05 -12.94
C SER A 300 -6.58 12.75 -12.30
N GLY A 301 -7.03 13.62 -11.40
CA GLY A 301 -8.34 13.51 -10.74
C GLY A 301 -8.33 12.59 -9.52
N LYS A 302 -9.54 12.20 -9.10
CA LYS A 302 -9.78 11.37 -7.92
C LYS A 302 -10.25 9.98 -8.34
N LEU A 303 -9.51 8.96 -7.94
CA LEU A 303 -9.94 7.57 -7.94
C LEU A 303 -10.44 7.21 -6.54
N THR A 304 -11.69 6.80 -6.39
CA THR A 304 -12.27 6.34 -5.11
C THR A 304 -12.68 4.88 -5.21
N LEU A 305 -12.64 4.12 -4.12
CA LEU A 305 -13.22 2.78 -4.10
C LEU A 305 -14.73 2.83 -3.80
N SER A 306 -15.50 2.00 -4.48
CA SER A 306 -16.91 1.72 -4.17
C SER A 306 -17.14 0.30 -3.65
N ALA A 307 -16.09 -0.52 -3.57
CA ALA A 307 -16.06 -1.82 -2.91
C ALA A 307 -14.63 -2.16 -2.48
N SER A 308 -14.47 -3.10 -1.54
CA SER A 308 -13.13 -3.62 -1.20
C SER A 308 -12.52 -4.34 -2.38
N ASN A 309 -11.22 -4.12 -2.62
CA ASN A 309 -10.53 -4.56 -3.83
C ASN A 309 -11.24 -4.10 -5.12
N GLY A 310 -11.84 -2.91 -5.09
CA GLY A 310 -12.45 -2.29 -6.26
C GLY A 310 -11.44 -2.07 -7.39
N VAL A 311 -10.17 -1.83 -7.05
CA VAL A 311 -9.04 -2.00 -7.98
C VAL A 311 -8.54 -3.45 -7.89
N ALA A 312 -8.17 -4.06 -9.03
CA ALA A 312 -7.68 -5.44 -9.05
C ALA A 312 -6.51 -5.64 -8.07
N PRO A 313 -6.54 -6.67 -7.19
CA PRO A 313 -5.47 -6.95 -6.23
C PRO A 313 -4.08 -7.19 -6.84
N ASN A 314 -4.07 -7.62 -8.10
CA ASN A 314 -2.86 -7.88 -8.87
C ASN A 314 -2.29 -6.62 -9.55
N ALA A 315 -2.95 -5.47 -9.39
CA ALA A 315 -2.51 -4.23 -10.02
C ALA A 315 -1.40 -3.54 -9.23
N VAL A 316 -0.37 -3.10 -9.95
CA VAL A 316 0.44 -1.97 -9.52
C VAL A 316 -0.32 -0.68 -9.84
N LEU A 317 -0.49 0.19 -8.85
CA LEU A 317 -1.14 1.48 -9.04
C LEU A 317 -0.08 2.57 -9.24
N ASP A 318 -0.08 3.21 -10.41
CA ASP A 318 0.77 4.36 -10.73
C ASP A 318 -0.04 5.66 -10.61
N LEU A 319 0.39 6.55 -9.74
CA LEU A 319 -0.29 7.83 -9.47
C LEU A 319 0.49 9.01 -10.06
N ALA A 320 -0.24 10.01 -10.55
CA ALA A 320 0.28 11.30 -11.02
C ALA A 320 1.15 11.23 -12.30
N GLY A 321 0.67 10.49 -13.30
CA GLY A 321 1.41 10.28 -14.56
C GLY A 321 1.39 11.43 -15.59
N ASN A 322 0.72 12.56 -15.36
CA ASN A 322 0.60 13.65 -16.35
C ASN A 322 0.56 15.06 -15.71
N GLY A 323 1.73 15.60 -15.36
CA GLY A 323 2.19 16.99 -15.57
C GLY A 323 1.35 18.24 -15.23
N ALA A 324 0.12 18.19 -14.72
CA ALA A 324 -0.59 19.42 -14.35
C ALA A 324 -0.06 19.94 -13.01
N THR A 325 0.70 21.04 -13.03
CA THR A 325 1.18 21.72 -11.82
C THR A 325 -0.01 22.17 -10.96
N GLY A 326 -0.08 21.72 -9.70
CA GLY A 326 -0.97 22.30 -8.69
C GLY A 326 -2.23 21.51 -8.32
N THR A 327 -2.53 20.37 -8.94
CA THR A 327 -3.67 19.52 -8.52
C THR A 327 -3.20 18.09 -8.23
N ALA A 328 -3.51 17.61 -7.02
CA ALA A 328 -3.18 16.25 -6.62
C ALA A 328 -4.01 15.22 -7.39
N THR A 329 -3.35 14.13 -7.79
CA THR A 329 -4.02 12.87 -8.15
C THR A 329 -4.25 12.08 -6.87
N ILE A 330 -5.51 11.80 -6.58
CA ILE A 330 -5.92 11.21 -5.30
C ILE A 330 -6.39 9.78 -5.53
N PHE A 331 -5.85 8.85 -4.76
CA PHE A 331 -6.44 7.53 -4.54
C PHE A 331 -7.08 7.51 -3.14
N ASP A 332 -8.40 7.41 -3.10
CA ASP A 332 -9.20 7.43 -1.88
C ASP A 332 -9.83 6.06 -1.64
N LEU A 333 -9.50 5.43 -0.51
CA LEU A 333 -10.06 4.13 -0.13
C LEU A 333 -11.56 4.20 0.17
N GLY A 334 -12.12 5.37 0.49
CA GLY A 334 -13.57 5.55 0.64
C GLY A 334 -14.24 4.65 1.70
N GLY A 335 -13.50 4.15 2.68
CA GLY A 335 -13.99 3.21 3.70
C GLY A 335 -13.84 1.73 3.35
N PHE A 336 -13.12 1.40 2.27
CA PHE A 336 -12.92 0.04 1.78
C PHE A 336 -11.46 -0.42 1.87
N ASN A 337 -11.27 -1.72 2.11
CA ASN A 337 -9.93 -2.32 2.11
C ASN A 337 -9.43 -2.54 0.68
N GLN A 338 -8.13 -2.41 0.47
CA GLN A 338 -7.52 -2.60 -0.84
C GLN A 338 -6.20 -3.35 -0.73
N THR A 339 -6.04 -4.37 -1.57
CA THR A 339 -4.75 -5.03 -1.82
C THR A 339 -4.17 -4.56 -3.15
N LEU A 340 -2.87 -4.29 -3.25
CA LEU A 340 -2.20 -3.94 -4.51
C LEU A 340 -0.85 -4.66 -4.62
N LYS A 341 -0.33 -4.81 -5.84
CA LYS A 341 1.06 -5.21 -6.12
C LYS A 341 2.07 -4.08 -5.90
N GLY A 342 1.63 -2.98 -5.29
CA GLY A 342 2.47 -1.85 -4.90
C GLY A 342 1.98 -0.53 -5.47
N LEU A 343 2.51 0.54 -4.88
CA LEU A 343 2.31 1.92 -5.30
C LEU A 343 3.55 2.42 -6.04
N LYS A 344 3.34 3.18 -7.11
CA LYS A 344 4.39 3.97 -7.75
C LYS A 344 3.88 5.33 -8.22
N ASN A 345 4.81 6.20 -8.58
CA ASN A 345 4.54 7.48 -9.23
C ASN A 345 5.64 7.78 -10.26
N ALA A 346 5.61 7.09 -11.40
CA ALA A 346 6.77 6.97 -12.29
C ALA A 346 7.10 8.24 -13.11
N VAL A 347 6.14 9.17 -13.29
CA VAL A 347 6.25 10.25 -14.29
C VAL A 347 6.42 11.65 -13.68
N ASN A 348 5.91 11.92 -12.47
CA ASN A 348 6.00 13.24 -11.86
C ASN A 348 6.29 13.16 -10.36
N ASN A 349 7.35 13.84 -9.97
CA ASN A 349 8.00 13.72 -8.67
C ASN A 349 7.53 14.83 -7.70
N THR A 350 6.66 15.74 -8.15
CA THR A 350 6.29 16.99 -7.44
C THR A 350 5.19 16.83 -6.37
N PHE A 351 5.17 15.71 -5.65
CA PHE A 351 4.24 15.45 -4.52
C PHE A 351 2.74 15.52 -4.86
N LEU A 352 2.37 15.33 -6.13
CA LEU A 352 0.97 15.37 -6.56
C LEU A 352 0.23 14.04 -6.35
N ALA A 353 0.93 12.94 -6.02
CA ALA A 353 0.27 11.68 -5.73
C ALA A 353 -0.13 11.60 -4.26
N GLN A 354 -1.41 11.37 -3.98
CA GLN A 354 -1.94 11.25 -2.63
C GLN A 354 -2.75 9.96 -2.50
N VAL A 355 -2.49 9.23 -1.43
CA VAL A 355 -3.34 8.13 -0.98
C VAL A 355 -4.02 8.56 0.31
N THR A 356 -5.32 8.32 0.41
CA THR A 356 -6.09 8.69 1.60
C THR A 356 -7.22 7.72 1.87
N ASN A 357 -7.86 7.87 3.02
CA ASN A 357 -9.19 7.34 3.28
C ASN A 357 -10.06 8.44 3.86
N THR A 358 -11.03 8.91 3.09
CA THR A 358 -12.05 9.86 3.55
C THR A 358 -13.30 9.18 4.10
N GLY A 359 -13.40 7.85 4.01
CA GLY A 359 -14.50 7.09 4.57
C GLY A 359 -14.49 7.07 6.10
N VAL A 360 -15.68 6.91 6.68
CA VAL A 360 -15.85 6.82 8.15
C VAL A 360 -15.21 5.56 8.74
N ALA A 361 -15.23 4.45 7.99
CA ALA A 361 -14.62 3.20 8.40
C ALA A 361 -13.10 3.24 8.16
N ALA A 362 -12.32 2.80 9.16
CA ALA A 362 -10.89 2.61 8.99
C ALA A 362 -10.64 1.55 7.90
N SER A 363 -9.75 1.87 6.96
CA SER A 363 -9.48 1.02 5.80
C SER A 363 -8.05 0.49 5.83
N THR A 364 -7.79 -0.70 5.32
CA THR A 364 -6.43 -1.24 5.23
C THR A 364 -5.97 -1.23 3.77
N LEU A 365 -4.82 -0.60 3.53
CA LEU A 365 -4.07 -0.72 2.29
C LEU A 365 -2.98 -1.77 2.44
N SER A 366 -3.17 -2.91 1.78
CA SER A 366 -2.22 -4.03 1.77
C SER A 366 -1.38 -4.02 0.48
N LEU A 367 -0.07 -4.03 0.64
CA LEU A 367 0.91 -4.02 -0.44
C LEU A 367 1.59 -5.41 -0.49
N ASN A 368 1.30 -6.15 -1.55
CA ASN A 368 1.88 -7.45 -1.86
C ASN A 368 2.70 -7.32 -3.14
N VAL A 369 3.85 -6.66 -3.05
CA VAL A 369 4.71 -6.34 -4.20
C VAL A 369 5.23 -7.60 -4.92
N GLY A 370 5.25 -8.73 -4.23
CA GLY A 370 5.76 -10.00 -4.74
C GLY A 370 7.27 -10.12 -4.52
N ALA A 371 7.73 -11.32 -4.16
CA ALA A 371 9.11 -11.56 -3.80
C ALA A 371 10.08 -11.14 -4.93
N GLY A 372 11.17 -10.48 -4.57
CA GLY A 372 12.19 -9.99 -5.51
C GLY A 372 11.83 -8.71 -6.27
N ASN A 373 10.60 -8.21 -6.16
CA ASN A 373 10.18 -6.97 -6.81
C ASN A 373 10.28 -5.76 -5.86
N THR A 374 10.49 -4.58 -6.43
CA THR A 374 10.56 -3.31 -5.71
C THR A 374 9.69 -2.25 -6.38
N GLN A 375 8.82 -1.61 -5.60
CA GLN A 375 8.00 -0.48 -6.05
C GLN A 375 8.34 0.76 -5.22
N SER A 376 8.46 1.91 -5.88
CA SER A 376 8.85 3.18 -5.26
C SER A 376 7.76 4.22 -5.41
N PHE A 377 7.33 4.79 -4.29
CA PHE A 377 6.29 5.81 -4.21
C PHE A 377 6.83 7.04 -3.48
N GLY A 378 6.78 8.21 -4.12
CA GLY A 378 7.18 9.51 -3.58
C GLY A 378 6.01 10.44 -3.24
N GLY A 379 4.77 9.93 -3.28
CA GLY A 379 3.58 10.67 -2.86
C GLY A 379 3.33 10.63 -1.35
N SER A 380 2.18 11.13 -0.91
CA SER A 380 1.75 11.06 0.50
C SER A 380 0.72 9.95 0.74
N ILE A 381 0.65 9.48 1.98
CA ILE A 381 -0.39 8.56 2.48
C ILE A 381 -0.96 9.17 3.76
N SER A 382 -2.27 9.33 3.86
CA SER A 382 -2.92 10.06 4.96
C SER A 382 -4.32 9.52 5.30
N GLY A 383 -4.96 10.09 6.32
CA GLY A 383 -6.36 9.79 6.64
C GLY A 383 -6.55 8.51 7.48
N ASN A 384 -7.80 8.05 7.56
CA ASN A 384 -8.20 6.97 8.46
C ASN A 384 -7.86 5.58 7.90
N LEU A 385 -6.57 5.27 7.72
CA LEU A 385 -6.15 3.98 7.15
C LEU A 385 -5.01 3.31 7.91
N ASN A 386 -4.97 1.98 7.80
CA ASN A 386 -3.83 1.13 8.15
C ASN A 386 -3.01 0.85 6.88
N LEU A 387 -1.71 0.66 7.05
CA LEU A 387 -0.81 0.21 5.99
C LEU A 387 -0.32 -1.21 6.30
N SER A 388 -0.27 -2.09 5.31
CA SER A 388 0.26 -3.43 5.46
C SER A 388 1.20 -3.79 4.31
N VAL A 389 2.36 -4.36 4.59
CA VAL A 389 3.29 -4.93 3.59
C VAL A 389 3.45 -6.42 3.88
N THR A 390 3.28 -7.23 2.84
CA THR A 390 3.18 -8.70 2.96
C THR A 390 4.21 -9.45 2.12
N SER A 391 4.77 -8.84 1.08
CA SER A 391 5.78 -9.45 0.21
C SER A 391 6.44 -8.39 -0.67
N GLY A 392 7.70 -8.62 -1.07
CA GLY A 392 8.47 -7.70 -1.92
C GLY A 392 8.81 -6.40 -1.20
N THR A 393 9.39 -5.44 -1.92
CA THR A 393 9.84 -4.17 -1.33
C THR A 393 8.95 -3.03 -1.77
N GLN A 394 8.33 -2.33 -0.82
CA GLN A 394 7.75 -1.01 -1.07
C GLN A 394 8.68 0.06 -0.48
N VAL A 395 9.20 0.93 -1.34
CA VAL A 395 9.98 2.09 -0.95
C VAL A 395 9.08 3.32 -0.94
N LEU A 396 9.08 4.01 0.20
CA LEU A 396 8.42 5.28 0.43
C LEU A 396 9.48 6.38 0.33
N THR A 397 9.72 6.83 -0.90
CA THR A 397 10.90 7.59 -1.33
C THR A 397 10.84 9.07 -0.99
N LYS A 398 12.01 9.71 -1.07
CA LYS A 398 12.16 11.17 -1.13
C LYS A 398 12.21 11.65 -2.58
N THR A 399 11.15 12.27 -3.08
CA THR A 399 11.27 13.11 -4.29
C THR A 399 11.49 14.56 -3.89
N GLY A 400 12.38 15.28 -4.60
CA GLY A 400 12.48 16.76 -4.62
C GLY A 400 13.09 17.47 -3.40
N ALA A 401 14.09 18.32 -3.66
CA ALA A 401 14.64 19.27 -2.71
C ALA A 401 13.69 20.47 -2.53
N GLY A 402 13.36 20.81 -1.28
CA GLY A 402 12.68 22.07 -0.92
C GLY A 402 11.16 21.97 -0.77
N GLY A 403 10.64 22.39 0.39
CA GLY A 403 9.21 22.60 0.60
C GLY A 403 8.58 21.70 1.67
N THR A 404 8.78 22.07 2.93
CA THR A 404 7.96 21.71 4.08
C THR A 404 6.46 21.93 3.81
N ALA A 405 5.68 20.85 3.57
CA ALA A 405 4.26 20.72 3.99
C ALA A 405 3.52 19.47 3.46
N ASN A 406 3.83 18.90 2.29
CA ASN A 406 2.93 17.92 1.64
C ASN A 406 3.50 16.51 1.33
N GLY A 407 4.64 16.16 1.93
CA GLY A 407 5.26 14.83 1.83
C GLY A 407 5.26 14.06 3.15
N ILE A 408 4.21 14.25 3.96
CA ILE A 408 4.07 13.67 5.30
C ILE A 408 3.12 12.47 5.21
N TYR A 409 3.59 11.32 5.67
CA TYR A 409 2.75 10.15 5.89
C TYR A 409 2.02 10.35 7.22
N THR A 410 0.74 10.70 7.21
CA THR A 410 -0.07 11.13 8.38
C THR A 410 -1.32 10.27 8.60
N TYR A 411 -1.29 9.01 8.14
CA TYR A 411 -2.41 8.12 8.33
C TYR A 411 -2.51 7.67 9.79
N THR A 412 -3.73 7.60 10.31
CA THR A 412 -3.97 7.46 11.75
C THR A 412 -3.99 6.01 12.25
N GLY A 413 -4.02 5.03 11.34
CA GLY A 413 -4.07 3.60 11.67
C GLY A 413 -2.69 3.04 12.05
N SER A 414 -2.56 1.71 12.03
CA SER A 414 -1.33 0.96 12.31
C SER A 414 -0.60 0.52 11.03
N THR A 415 0.68 0.16 11.15
CA THR A 415 1.53 -0.26 10.02
C THR A 415 2.05 -1.63 10.30
N THR A 416 1.66 -2.61 9.49
CA THR A 416 2.08 -4.00 9.66
C THR A 416 3.04 -4.42 8.55
N VAL A 417 4.18 -4.99 8.91
CA VAL A 417 5.13 -5.60 7.98
C VAL A 417 5.23 -7.08 8.33
N SER A 418 4.40 -7.90 7.68
CA SER A 418 4.31 -9.35 7.91
C SER A 418 5.16 -10.16 6.93
N GLY A 419 5.67 -9.53 5.87
CA GLY A 419 6.63 -10.11 4.92
C GLY A 419 7.18 -9.05 3.98
N GLY A 420 8.26 -9.35 3.26
CA GLY A 420 8.93 -8.39 2.40
C GLY A 420 9.60 -7.24 3.17
N THR A 421 9.75 -6.08 2.54
CA THR A 421 10.39 -4.89 3.11
C THR A 421 9.55 -3.64 2.92
N LEU A 422 9.34 -2.89 4.00
CA LEU A 422 8.88 -1.50 3.94
C LEU A 422 10.07 -0.59 4.17
N GLN A 423 10.50 0.15 3.14
CA GLN A 423 11.63 1.09 3.24
C GLN A 423 11.11 2.52 3.33
N LEU A 424 11.49 3.22 4.39
CA LEU A 424 11.11 4.60 4.66
C LEU A 424 12.31 5.51 4.39
N GLU A 425 12.21 6.40 3.41
CA GLU A 425 13.27 7.38 3.09
C GLU A 425 12.92 8.80 3.55
N ARG A 426 11.77 8.98 4.21
CA ARG A 426 11.29 10.27 4.73
C ARG A 426 10.85 10.15 6.17
N THR A 427 10.51 11.29 6.77
CA THR A 427 9.84 11.35 8.07
C THR A 427 8.40 10.87 7.95
N HIS A 428 8.05 9.89 8.75
CA HIS A 428 6.70 9.44 9.04
C HIS A 428 6.29 10.02 10.39
N THR A 429 5.22 10.80 10.41
CA THR A 429 4.68 11.39 11.64
C THR A 429 3.26 10.92 11.87
N ASN A 430 2.83 10.84 13.13
CA ASN A 430 1.42 10.65 13.47
C ASN A 430 0.82 9.31 12.99
N HIS A 431 1.19 8.24 13.68
CA HIS A 431 0.85 6.86 13.32
C HIS A 431 0.56 6.03 14.58
N ALA A 432 -0.42 5.11 14.56
CA ALA A 432 -0.83 4.34 15.76
C ALA A 432 0.18 3.27 16.20
N GLY A 433 1.25 3.05 15.44
CA GLY A 433 2.35 2.14 15.77
C GLY A 433 2.73 1.19 14.63
N TYR A 434 3.97 0.73 14.63
CA TYR A 434 4.43 -0.28 13.67
C TYR A 434 4.43 -1.66 14.33
N THR A 435 4.05 -2.66 13.55
CA THR A 435 4.11 -4.09 13.88
C THR A 435 4.90 -4.82 12.82
N VAL A 436 6.01 -5.45 13.20
CA VAL A 436 6.88 -6.20 12.27
C VAL A 436 6.92 -7.65 12.73
N SER A 437 6.20 -8.52 12.03
CA SER A 437 6.00 -9.93 12.44
C SER A 437 6.70 -10.95 11.55
N GLY A 438 7.14 -10.55 10.34
CA GLY A 438 7.82 -11.47 9.43
C GLY A 438 8.55 -10.84 8.23
N GLY A 439 8.55 -9.50 8.13
CA GLY A 439 9.34 -8.78 7.12
C GLY A 439 10.34 -7.81 7.74
N THR A 440 10.84 -6.89 6.93
CA THR A 440 11.83 -5.89 7.33
C THR A 440 11.24 -4.49 7.29
N LEU A 441 11.32 -3.77 8.41
CA LEU A 441 11.12 -2.32 8.41
C LEU A 441 12.49 -1.65 8.29
N GLN A 442 12.75 -1.03 7.14
CA GLN A 442 13.99 -0.29 6.89
C GLN A 442 13.73 1.22 7.01
N VAL A 443 14.47 1.89 7.89
CA VAL A 443 14.31 3.31 8.19
C VAL A 443 15.57 4.07 7.80
N ASN A 444 15.52 4.76 6.66
CA ASN A 444 16.55 5.69 6.19
C ASN A 444 16.10 7.16 6.32
N GLY A 445 14.83 7.40 6.67
CA GLY A 445 14.27 8.70 7.02
C GLY A 445 14.08 8.84 8.53
N ALA A 446 12.86 9.13 8.97
CA ALA A 446 12.55 9.19 10.39
C ALA A 446 11.18 8.61 10.72
N ILE A 447 11.04 8.02 11.91
CA ILE A 447 9.76 7.70 12.54
C ILE A 447 9.65 8.61 13.77
N SER A 448 8.66 9.50 13.77
CA SER A 448 8.43 10.47 14.85
C SER A 448 6.94 10.45 15.24
N PRO A 449 6.53 9.55 16.15
CA PRO A 449 5.16 9.48 16.61
C PRO A 449 4.75 10.79 17.33
N THR A 450 3.49 11.18 17.15
CA THR A 450 2.85 12.28 17.90
C THR A 450 1.81 11.67 18.83
N GLY A 451 2.17 11.37 20.08
CA GLY A 451 1.30 10.73 21.07
C GLY A 451 1.92 9.48 21.69
N THR A 452 1.11 8.66 22.38
CA THR A 452 1.48 7.39 23.04
C THR A 452 1.70 6.23 22.06
N ALA A 453 2.22 6.51 20.85
CA ALA A 453 2.36 5.47 19.84
C ALA A 453 3.51 4.53 20.19
N ALA A 454 3.17 3.25 20.36
CA ALA A 454 4.12 2.19 20.57
C ALA A 454 4.74 1.74 19.24
N LEU A 455 6.06 1.66 19.19
CA LEU A 455 6.78 0.86 18.21
C LEU A 455 6.86 -0.57 18.74
N LEU A 456 5.93 -1.40 18.29
CA LEU A 456 5.79 -2.77 18.74
C LEU A 456 6.32 -3.74 17.68
N VAL A 457 7.56 -4.17 17.80
CA VAL A 457 8.13 -5.26 17.00
C VAL A 457 7.82 -6.60 17.68
N ALA A 458 6.56 -6.98 17.56
CA ALA A 458 6.04 -8.20 18.17
C ALA A 458 6.24 -9.45 17.29
N THR A 459 6.87 -10.44 17.92
CA THR A 459 6.61 -11.88 17.79
C THR A 459 6.87 -12.50 16.41
N GLY A 460 8.14 -12.77 16.07
CA GLY A 460 8.50 -13.57 14.88
C GLY A 460 9.85 -13.20 14.28
N ALA A 461 10.16 -13.75 13.11
CA ALA A 461 11.40 -13.53 12.35
C ALA A 461 11.52 -12.13 11.68
N GLY A 462 10.76 -11.13 12.15
CA GLY A 462 10.79 -9.77 11.62
C GLY A 462 12.08 -9.02 11.98
N ALA A 463 12.48 -8.04 11.17
CA ALA A 463 13.71 -7.27 11.37
C ALA A 463 13.45 -5.75 11.31
N ILE A 464 14.18 -4.99 12.14
CA ILE A 464 14.29 -3.54 12.02
C ILE A 464 15.70 -3.19 11.59
N VAL A 465 15.82 -2.38 10.54
CA VAL A 465 17.09 -1.84 10.07
C VAL A 465 17.01 -0.33 10.04
N ILE A 466 17.81 0.35 10.85
CA ILE A 466 17.91 1.81 10.89
C ILE A 466 19.21 2.19 10.18
N GLY A 467 19.10 2.87 9.04
CA GLY A 467 20.24 3.37 8.28
C GLY A 467 20.98 4.49 9.00
N ALA A 468 22.17 4.87 8.50
CA ALA A 468 23.04 5.85 9.17
C ALA A 468 22.39 7.23 9.42
N ILE A 469 21.48 7.64 8.54
CA ILE A 469 20.69 8.87 8.66
C ILE A 469 19.27 8.62 9.21
N GLY A 470 18.97 7.36 9.52
CA GLY A 470 17.69 6.90 10.03
C GLY A 470 17.47 7.35 11.46
N THR A 471 16.25 7.74 11.80
CA THR A 471 15.84 8.03 13.18
C THR A 471 14.56 7.28 13.52
N VAL A 472 14.55 6.58 14.63
CA VAL A 472 13.36 5.89 15.14
C VAL A 472 13.09 6.38 16.55
N LYS A 473 11.97 7.06 16.75
CA LYS A 473 11.47 7.43 18.07
C LYS A 473 10.22 6.61 18.38
N SER A 474 10.11 6.13 19.61
CA SER A 474 8.96 5.38 20.10
C SER A 474 8.57 5.81 21.50
N SER A 475 7.29 5.68 21.86
CA SER A 475 6.91 5.70 23.27
C SER A 475 7.36 4.42 23.97
N THR A 476 6.94 3.25 23.47
CA THR A 476 7.31 1.94 24.00
C THR A 476 8.00 1.12 22.92
N LEU A 477 9.14 0.51 23.21
CA LEU A 477 9.93 -0.27 22.26
C LEU A 477 9.95 -1.74 22.67
N ASN A 478 9.20 -2.57 21.96
CA ASN A 478 9.15 -4.01 22.22
C ASN A 478 9.63 -4.77 20.98
N ALA A 479 10.83 -5.36 20.98
CA ALA A 479 11.41 -6.03 19.83
C ALA A 479 12.10 -7.34 20.21
N VAL A 480 11.48 -8.50 20.01
CA VAL A 480 12.11 -9.79 20.37
C VAL A 480 13.30 -10.12 19.44
N ALA A 481 13.19 -9.79 18.17
CA ALA A 481 14.25 -10.00 17.19
C ALA A 481 15.30 -8.87 17.26
N PRO A 482 16.57 -9.15 16.87
CA PRO A 482 17.61 -8.14 16.88
C PRO A 482 17.29 -6.91 16.01
N ILE A 483 17.59 -5.73 16.54
CA ILE A 483 17.54 -4.47 15.81
C ILE A 483 18.95 -4.16 15.29
N THR A 484 19.07 -3.86 13.99
CA THR A 484 20.29 -3.28 13.43
C THR A 484 20.14 -1.77 13.38
N ASN A 485 20.76 -1.06 14.33
CA ASN A 485 20.76 0.39 14.42
C ASN A 485 22.11 0.98 14.04
N ASN A 486 22.16 1.64 12.88
CA ASN A 486 23.29 2.46 12.44
C ASN A 486 23.01 3.97 12.54
N GLY A 487 21.79 4.35 12.91
CA GLY A 487 21.35 5.74 13.04
C GLY A 487 20.98 6.06 14.49
N VAL A 488 19.78 6.61 14.72
CA VAL A 488 19.29 6.95 16.06
C VAL A 488 18.07 6.12 16.41
N LEU A 489 18.10 5.48 17.59
CA LEU A 489 16.97 4.80 18.19
C LEU A 489 16.66 5.42 19.55
N ALA A 490 15.42 5.82 19.79
CA ALA A 490 15.00 6.42 21.04
C ALA A 490 13.66 5.88 21.54
N THR A 491 13.56 5.69 22.86
CA THR A 491 12.32 5.32 23.57
C THR A 491 12.05 6.26 24.75
N THR A 492 10.79 6.53 25.08
CA THR A 492 10.41 7.44 26.19
C THR A 492 9.70 6.79 27.37
N LEU A 493 9.15 5.58 27.21
CA LEU A 493 8.47 4.80 28.24
C LEU A 493 9.09 3.40 28.43
N GLY A 494 10.25 3.15 27.83
CA GLY A 494 10.95 1.86 27.94
C GLY A 494 10.43 0.76 27.01
N GLY A 495 10.43 -0.48 27.47
CA GLY A 495 9.98 -1.68 26.75
C GLY A 495 10.93 -2.86 26.91
N SER A 496 10.93 -3.82 25.99
CA SER A 496 11.87 -4.94 25.98
C SER A 496 12.42 -5.25 24.59
N ILE A 497 13.74 -5.40 24.47
CA ILE A 497 14.43 -5.70 23.21
C ILE A 497 15.29 -6.95 23.29
N GLY A 498 15.49 -7.58 22.13
CA GLY A 498 16.51 -8.57 21.83
C GLY A 498 17.90 -7.94 21.81
N GLY A 499 18.70 -8.35 20.82
CA GLY A 499 19.98 -7.70 20.52
C GLY A 499 19.81 -6.34 19.85
N LEU A 500 20.62 -5.37 20.25
CA LEU A 500 20.77 -4.10 19.54
C LEU A 500 22.19 -4.01 19.00
N ASN A 501 22.32 -4.11 17.67
CA ASN A 501 23.61 -4.14 16.98
C ASN A 501 23.77 -2.91 16.08
N GLY A 502 25.02 -2.57 15.74
CA GLY A 502 25.35 -1.55 14.73
C GLY A 502 26.12 -0.37 15.30
N THR A 503 26.29 0.66 14.49
CA THR A 503 27.14 1.83 14.82
C THR A 503 26.34 3.06 15.25
N GLY A 504 25.06 2.89 15.55
CA GLY A 504 24.13 3.99 15.87
C GLY A 504 24.22 4.47 17.32
N SER A 505 23.19 5.18 17.76
CA SER A 505 22.97 5.54 19.15
C SER A 505 21.61 5.09 19.68
N LEU A 506 21.59 4.72 20.96
CA LEU A 506 20.38 4.44 21.73
C LEU A 506 20.13 5.56 22.75
N THR A 507 18.90 6.05 22.83
CA THR A 507 18.44 6.97 23.88
C THR A 507 17.25 6.38 24.63
N VAL A 508 17.38 6.18 25.93
CA VAL A 508 16.26 5.84 26.83
C VAL A 508 15.91 7.10 27.61
N SER A 509 14.90 7.84 27.17
CA SER A 509 14.54 9.13 27.79
C SER A 509 13.69 9.00 29.05
N GLY A 510 13.06 7.84 29.27
CA GLY A 510 12.20 7.56 30.42
C GLY A 510 11.71 6.11 30.42
N GLY A 511 11.22 5.66 31.58
CA GLY A 511 10.81 4.27 31.82
C GLY A 511 11.98 3.28 31.81
N THR A 512 11.66 1.98 31.93
CA THR A 512 12.65 0.90 31.93
C THR A 512 12.66 0.17 30.59
N LEU A 513 13.81 0.15 29.92
CA LEU A 513 14.07 -0.66 28.72
C LEU A 513 14.87 -1.89 29.11
N ILE A 514 14.34 -3.09 28.86
CA ILE A 514 15.00 -4.36 29.17
C ILE A 514 15.60 -4.94 27.90
N ALA A 515 16.93 -5.00 27.80
CA ALA A 515 17.62 -5.70 26.74
C ALA A 515 17.97 -7.13 27.18
N THR A 516 17.49 -8.13 26.45
CA THR A 516 17.74 -9.56 26.77
C THR A 516 19.18 -10.00 26.46
N THR A 517 19.92 -9.16 25.75
CA THR A 517 21.35 -9.29 25.43
C THR A 517 22.00 -7.91 25.51
N GLY A 518 23.33 -7.85 25.52
CA GLY A 518 24.09 -6.61 25.54
C GLY A 518 23.82 -5.69 24.35
N ILE A 519 24.14 -4.41 24.54
CA ILE A 519 23.96 -3.37 23.54
C ILE A 519 25.29 -3.14 22.82
N LEU A 520 25.28 -3.20 21.48
CA LEU A 520 26.42 -2.88 20.63
C LEU A 520 26.09 -1.64 19.81
N GLN A 521 26.54 -0.47 20.25
CA GLN A 521 26.23 0.84 19.66
C GLN A 521 27.46 1.77 19.73
N THR A 522 27.44 2.90 19.03
CA THR A 522 28.43 3.95 19.24
C THR A 522 28.10 4.76 20.49
N GLY A 523 26.82 5.15 20.67
CA GLY A 523 26.42 5.99 21.80
C GLY A 523 25.24 5.41 22.58
N LEU A 524 25.27 5.60 23.89
CA LEU A 524 24.18 5.27 24.81
C LEU A 524 23.86 6.48 25.70
N THR A 525 22.61 6.90 25.71
CA THR A 525 22.11 7.99 26.56
C THR A 525 20.93 7.51 27.41
N ILE A 526 20.99 7.74 28.72
CA ILE A 526 19.95 7.38 29.69
C ILE A 526 19.48 8.67 30.38
N GLY A 527 18.20 8.99 30.22
CA GLY A 527 17.57 10.20 30.74
C GLY A 527 17.24 10.14 32.23
N THR A 528 16.75 11.26 32.77
CA THR A 528 16.30 11.35 34.17
C THR A 528 15.13 10.40 34.44
N GLY A 529 15.27 9.57 35.47
CA GLY A 529 14.29 8.55 35.85
C GLY A 529 14.16 7.39 34.85
N ALA A 530 15.06 7.32 33.86
CA ALA A 530 15.11 6.25 32.89
C ALA A 530 16.04 5.13 33.36
N GLU A 531 15.73 3.90 32.98
CA GLU A 531 16.54 2.73 33.26
C GLU A 531 16.77 1.92 31.97
N LEU A 532 18.01 1.54 31.71
CA LEU A 532 18.35 0.48 30.76
C LEU A 532 18.82 -0.72 31.57
N GLU A 533 18.05 -1.80 31.52
CA GLU A 533 18.38 -3.07 32.15
C GLU A 533 18.95 -4.04 31.10
N ILE A 534 20.15 -4.56 31.35
CA ILE A 534 20.69 -5.70 30.60
C ILE A 534 20.32 -6.95 31.38
N ALA A 535 19.46 -7.79 30.84
CA ALA A 535 18.92 -8.95 31.54
C ALA A 535 20.05 -9.85 32.06
N ALA A 536 19.92 -10.34 33.30
CA ALA A 536 20.89 -11.23 33.92
C ALA A 536 21.08 -12.48 33.05
N ASN A 537 22.31 -12.74 32.65
CA ASN A 537 22.67 -13.92 31.88
C ASN A 537 24.13 -14.32 32.12
N GLY A 538 24.99 -13.36 32.49
CA GLY A 538 26.42 -13.59 32.73
C GLY A 538 27.14 -14.17 31.51
N LEU A 539 26.54 -14.10 30.30
CA LEU A 539 27.04 -14.64 29.04
C LEU A 539 27.80 -13.58 28.25
N ALA A 540 28.68 -14.00 27.33
CA ALA A 540 29.27 -13.09 26.34
C ALA A 540 28.21 -12.32 25.51
N ALA A 541 27.00 -12.88 25.39
CA ALA A 541 25.86 -12.23 24.75
C ALA A 541 25.31 -11.04 25.57
N GLY A 542 25.57 -10.97 26.87
CA GLY A 542 25.19 -9.87 27.75
C GLY A 542 26.14 -8.66 27.73
N VAL A 543 27.32 -8.81 27.13
CA VAL A 543 28.34 -7.75 27.10
C VAL A 543 27.83 -6.54 26.33
N THR A 544 27.76 -5.40 27.02
CA THR A 544 27.43 -4.11 26.39
C THR A 544 28.72 -3.45 25.93
N LYS A 545 28.78 -3.08 24.65
CA LYS A 545 29.93 -2.42 24.03
C LYS A 545 29.50 -1.11 23.37
N ILE A 546 30.05 0.00 23.88
CA ILE A 546 29.73 1.35 23.45
C ILE A 546 30.98 2.21 23.30
N LYS A 547 30.85 3.41 22.72
CA LYS A 547 31.92 4.41 22.69
C LYS A 547 31.67 5.61 23.58
N THR A 548 30.39 5.98 23.73
CA THR A 548 29.98 7.06 24.63
C THR A 548 28.83 6.60 25.51
N LEU A 549 28.93 6.94 26.79
CA LEU A 549 27.89 6.74 27.80
C LEU A 549 27.54 8.08 28.43
N ASP A 550 26.27 8.47 28.35
CA ASP A 550 25.74 9.65 29.01
C ASP A 550 24.54 9.27 29.87
N ILE A 551 24.67 9.46 31.19
CA ILE A 551 23.60 9.20 32.16
C ILE A 551 23.24 10.54 32.80
N ALA A 552 21.97 10.92 32.71
CA ALA A 552 21.48 12.22 33.18
C ALA A 552 21.82 12.45 34.66
N MET A 553 22.34 13.64 34.96
CA MET A 553 22.73 14.07 36.31
C MET A 553 21.88 15.22 36.83
N SER A 554 21.75 15.32 38.15
CA SER A 554 21.25 16.50 38.85
C SER A 554 22.26 16.89 39.92
N GLY A 555 23.00 17.97 39.70
CA GLY A 555 24.15 18.31 40.54
C GLY A 555 25.26 17.27 40.42
N ALA A 556 25.64 16.64 41.54
CA ALA A 556 26.70 15.64 41.61
C ALA A 556 26.19 14.18 41.57
N ASP A 557 24.86 13.98 41.52
CA ASP A 557 24.24 12.66 41.53
C ASP A 557 23.66 12.32 40.15
N TYR A 558 23.69 11.03 39.80
CA TYR A 558 23.02 10.52 38.62
C TYR A 558 21.53 10.33 38.91
N THR A 559 20.72 10.44 37.86
CA THR A 559 19.26 10.35 37.92
C THR A 559 18.67 9.30 36.99
N GLY A 560 19.49 8.71 36.12
CA GLY A 560 19.16 7.52 35.33
C GLY A 560 20.02 6.34 35.75
N THR A 561 19.68 5.15 35.28
CA THR A 561 20.34 3.90 35.69
C THR A 561 20.66 3.01 34.49
N LEU A 562 21.91 2.55 34.40
CA LEU A 562 22.32 1.40 33.60
C LEU A 562 22.47 0.21 34.54
N GLN A 563 21.52 -0.72 34.48
CA GLN A 563 21.48 -1.89 35.34
C GLN A 563 22.13 -3.09 34.63
N LEU A 564 23.32 -3.49 35.10
CA LEU A 564 24.12 -4.55 34.47
C LEU A 564 23.84 -5.95 35.03
N HIS A 565 23.32 -6.06 36.25
CA HIS A 565 23.24 -7.34 36.97
C HIS A 565 24.60 -8.05 37.01
N ASP A 566 24.75 -9.19 36.35
CA ASP A 566 25.96 -10.00 36.24
C ASP A 566 26.71 -9.82 34.90
N ASN A 567 26.38 -8.78 34.13
CA ASN A 567 26.93 -8.53 32.80
C ASN A 567 28.08 -7.52 32.80
N ASP A 568 28.94 -7.62 31.78
CA ASP A 568 30.08 -6.73 31.57
C ASP A 568 29.73 -5.54 30.64
N LEU A 569 30.45 -4.43 30.82
CA LEU A 569 30.38 -3.22 29.99
C LEU A 569 31.78 -2.82 29.51
N ILE A 570 31.87 -2.49 28.22
CA ILE A 570 33.07 -2.01 27.55
C ILE A 570 32.76 -0.64 26.94
N ILE A 571 33.59 0.35 27.26
CA ILE A 571 33.53 1.71 26.70
C ILE A 571 34.83 1.96 25.92
N ASP A 572 34.78 1.74 24.61
CA ASP A 572 35.88 2.05 23.68
C ASP A 572 35.95 3.57 23.48
N TYR A 573 37.03 4.23 23.87
CA TYR A 573 37.20 5.67 23.66
C TYR A 573 38.21 5.97 22.56
N THR A 574 38.23 7.21 22.09
CA THR A 574 39.23 7.69 21.12
C THR A 574 39.83 8.98 21.64
N GLY A 575 41.16 9.06 21.69
CA GLY A 575 41.88 10.24 22.19
C GLY A 575 42.73 9.93 23.41
N VAL A 576 43.29 10.97 24.02
CA VAL A 576 44.20 10.85 25.18
C VAL A 576 43.45 10.88 26.52
N ASP A 577 42.22 11.40 26.55
CA ASP A 577 41.43 11.53 27.77
C ASP A 577 40.53 10.31 27.93
N SER A 578 40.85 9.46 28.90
CA SER A 578 40.04 8.30 29.24
C SER A 578 38.74 8.71 29.97
N PRO A 579 37.59 8.05 29.69
CA PRO A 579 36.36 8.20 30.46
C PRO A 579 36.38 7.46 31.81
N TYR A 580 37.52 6.94 32.27
CA TYR A 580 37.66 6.15 33.50
C TYR A 580 37.09 6.87 34.73
N ALA A 581 37.49 8.12 34.97
CA ALA A 581 37.02 8.86 36.16
C ALA A 581 35.49 9.07 36.16
N GLN A 582 34.90 9.30 34.98
CA GLN A 582 33.46 9.42 34.82
C GLN A 582 32.76 8.07 35.04
N THR A 583 33.30 6.99 34.46
CA THR A 583 32.77 5.63 34.58
C THR A 583 32.82 5.15 36.04
N LEU A 584 33.94 5.39 36.72
CA LEU A 584 34.12 5.09 38.13
C LEU A 584 33.13 5.88 38.99
N SER A 585 32.92 7.17 38.70
CA SER A 585 31.89 7.97 39.37
C SER A 585 30.49 7.36 39.19
N MET A 586 30.15 6.90 37.99
CA MET A 586 28.87 6.22 37.71
C MET A 586 28.71 4.92 38.52
N VAL A 587 29.77 4.10 38.64
CA VAL A 587 29.73 2.85 39.44
C VAL A 587 29.62 3.15 40.94
N LYS A 588 30.42 4.09 41.46
CA LYS A 588 30.39 4.46 42.89
C LYS A 588 29.03 5.01 43.32
N LYS A 589 28.37 5.76 42.46
CA LYS A 589 27.01 6.26 42.70
C LYS A 589 25.94 5.20 42.46
N GLY A 590 26.16 4.30 41.51
CA GLY A 590 25.21 3.25 41.16
C GLY A 590 25.13 2.10 42.16
N LEU A 591 26.19 1.81 42.90
CA LEU A 591 26.22 0.73 43.89
C LEU A 591 25.88 1.20 45.31
N LEU A 592 24.85 0.62 45.90
CA LEU A 592 24.43 0.88 47.28
C LEU A 592 25.49 0.42 48.30
N ILE A 593 26.22 -0.66 48.02
CA ILE A 593 27.29 -1.16 48.91
C ILE A 593 28.46 -0.17 49.08
N LEU A 594 28.61 0.78 48.15
CA LEU A 594 29.60 1.87 48.23
C LEU A 594 29.02 3.17 48.81
N GLY A 595 27.79 3.14 49.33
CA GLY A 595 27.08 4.34 49.78
C GLY A 595 26.51 5.19 48.65
N GLY A 596 26.40 4.64 47.44
CA GLY A 596 25.72 5.24 46.31
C GLY A 596 24.21 5.34 46.51
N ASN A 597 23.53 5.99 45.56
CA ASN A 597 22.07 6.18 45.56
C ASN A 597 21.32 5.18 44.67
N GLY A 598 22.02 4.20 44.07
CA GLY A 598 21.42 3.23 43.15
C GLY A 598 21.26 3.74 41.72
N GLN A 599 21.85 4.89 41.37
CA GLN A 599 21.74 5.53 40.06
C GLN A 599 23.13 5.80 39.46
N GLY A 600 23.26 5.66 38.14
CA GLY A 600 24.55 5.52 37.46
C GLY A 600 24.70 4.13 36.84
N ILE A 601 25.84 3.47 37.02
CA ILE A 601 26.04 2.07 36.62
C ILE A 601 25.81 1.20 37.85
N ALA A 602 24.73 0.41 37.84
CA ALA A 602 24.27 -0.36 38.98
C ALA A 602 24.32 -1.87 38.70
N SER A 603 24.37 -2.66 39.77
CA SER A 603 24.22 -4.11 39.73
C SER A 603 23.45 -4.58 40.96
N SER A 604 22.32 -5.24 40.70
CA SER A 604 21.45 -5.75 41.76
C SER A 604 22.02 -7.02 42.38
N GLU A 605 22.81 -7.77 41.61
CA GLU A 605 23.56 -8.93 42.09
C GLU A 605 24.62 -8.53 43.12
N VAL A 606 25.34 -7.43 42.86
CA VAL A 606 26.30 -6.84 43.79
C VAL A 606 25.60 -6.28 45.02
N ASP A 607 24.57 -5.45 44.85
CA ASP A 607 23.93 -4.78 46.00
C ASP A 607 23.15 -5.75 46.89
N ALA A 608 22.52 -6.78 46.31
CA ALA A 608 21.87 -7.84 47.08
C ALA A 608 22.86 -8.88 47.62
N GLN A 609 24.14 -8.83 47.21
CA GLN A 609 25.16 -9.81 47.53
C GLN A 609 24.68 -11.25 47.25
N THR A 610 24.05 -11.46 46.08
CA THR A 610 23.51 -12.77 45.66
C THR A 610 24.60 -13.84 45.63
N LEU A 611 25.79 -13.44 45.17
CA LEU A 611 27.07 -14.07 45.48
C LEU A 611 27.86 -13.13 46.39
N SER A 612 28.03 -13.54 47.65
CA SER A 612 28.76 -12.75 48.65
C SER A 612 30.18 -12.50 48.17
N GLY A 613 30.64 -11.25 48.29
CA GLY A 613 32.00 -10.88 47.87
C GLY A 613 32.15 -10.62 46.38
N THR A 614 31.06 -10.38 45.63
CA THR A 614 31.13 -9.90 44.24
C THR A 614 30.99 -8.38 44.15
N MET A 615 31.47 -7.81 43.04
CA MET A 615 31.57 -6.37 42.81
C MET A 615 31.59 -6.05 41.30
N LEU A 616 31.34 -4.77 40.94
CA LEU A 616 31.69 -4.24 39.61
C LEU A 616 33.09 -3.62 39.66
N ALA A 617 34.04 -4.25 38.98
CA ALA A 617 35.40 -3.76 38.82
C ALA A 617 35.51 -2.81 37.62
N VAL A 618 36.01 -1.61 37.83
CA VAL A 618 36.34 -0.62 36.78
C VAL A 618 37.85 -0.62 36.55
N VAL A 619 38.27 -0.90 35.32
CA VAL A 619 39.68 -0.92 34.90
C VAL A 619 39.83 -0.16 33.58
N ASP A 620 40.84 0.69 33.49
CA ASP A 620 41.24 1.30 32.23
C ASP A 620 42.30 0.44 31.53
N SER A 621 42.10 0.16 30.25
CA SER A 621 43.04 -0.66 29.46
C SER A 621 44.45 -0.07 29.37
N GLY A 622 44.59 1.25 29.49
CA GLY A 622 45.86 1.95 29.55
C GLY A 622 46.65 1.66 30.83
N GLU A 623 45.97 1.35 31.94
CA GLU A 623 46.60 0.96 33.22
C GLU A 623 47.18 -0.47 33.17
N VAL A 624 46.62 -1.32 32.31
CA VAL A 624 46.97 -2.75 32.16
C VAL A 624 47.62 -3.05 30.80
N SER A 625 48.27 -2.06 30.20
CA SER A 625 48.81 -2.12 28.83
C SER A 625 49.71 -3.36 28.62
N GLY A 626 49.29 -4.23 27.68
CA GLY A 626 49.97 -5.49 27.36
C GLY A 626 49.48 -6.73 28.14
N GLN A 627 48.55 -6.57 29.09
CA GLN A 627 47.96 -7.65 29.89
C GLN A 627 46.47 -7.88 29.62
N ILE A 628 45.85 -7.08 28.74
CA ILE A 628 44.40 -7.18 28.41
C ILE A 628 44.02 -8.56 27.87
N ASP A 629 44.85 -9.14 26.99
CA ASP A 629 44.62 -10.46 26.41
C ASP A 629 44.77 -11.61 27.43
N SER A 630 45.33 -11.33 28.62
CA SER A 630 45.39 -12.27 29.74
C SER A 630 44.28 -12.10 30.77
N LEU A 631 43.42 -11.07 30.64
CA LEU A 631 42.24 -10.88 31.49
C LEU A 631 41.09 -11.79 31.00
N SER A 632 40.38 -12.44 31.92
CA SER A 632 39.27 -13.34 31.58
C SER A 632 38.15 -12.59 30.85
N GLY A 633 37.75 -13.12 29.68
CA GLY A 633 36.62 -12.62 28.91
C GLY A 633 36.88 -11.37 28.05
N PHE A 634 38.12 -10.86 28.00
CA PHE A 634 38.45 -9.58 27.34
C PHE A 634 39.54 -9.67 26.26
N ALA A 635 39.79 -10.87 25.72
CA ALA A 635 40.72 -11.09 24.63
C ALA A 635 40.34 -10.28 23.37
N GLY A 636 41.31 -9.58 22.76
CA GLY A 636 41.13 -8.81 21.54
C GLY A 636 40.43 -7.45 21.71
N ILE A 637 40.33 -6.94 22.94
CA ILE A 637 39.84 -5.59 23.21
C ILE A 637 40.93 -4.54 22.92
N PRO A 638 40.58 -3.39 22.32
CA PRO A 638 41.52 -2.29 22.10
C PRO A 638 42.16 -1.76 23.40
N ASN A 639 43.36 -1.18 23.29
CA ASN A 639 44.08 -0.58 24.42
C ASN A 639 43.58 0.82 24.83
N ASP A 640 42.48 1.27 24.23
CA ASP A 640 41.72 2.49 24.52
C ASP A 640 40.27 2.16 24.92
N SER A 641 40.10 1.33 25.95
CA SER A 641 38.82 0.87 26.49
C SER A 641 38.75 0.94 28.02
N VAL A 642 37.63 1.41 28.57
CA VAL A 642 37.30 1.24 29.99
C VAL A 642 36.41 0.01 30.13
N LEU A 643 36.80 -0.89 31.03
CA LEU A 643 36.11 -2.14 31.32
C LEU A 643 35.39 -2.01 32.66
N VAL A 644 34.11 -2.38 32.69
CA VAL A 644 33.34 -2.60 33.92
C VAL A 644 32.96 -4.06 33.95
N LYS A 645 33.57 -4.83 34.85
CA LYS A 645 33.41 -6.29 34.93
C LYS A 645 32.66 -6.70 36.18
N TYR A 646 31.71 -7.62 36.07
CA TYR A 646 31.20 -8.33 37.24
C TYR A 646 32.22 -9.40 37.65
N THR A 647 32.84 -9.23 38.83
CA THR A 647 33.86 -10.15 39.32
C THR A 647 33.86 -10.30 40.86
N TRP A 648 34.73 -11.15 41.40
CA TRP A 648 35.02 -11.22 42.83
C TRP A 648 35.72 -9.95 43.31
N ARG A 649 35.33 -9.49 44.50
CA ARG A 649 35.96 -8.35 45.16
C ARG A 649 37.38 -8.71 45.56
N GLY A 650 38.35 -8.16 44.85
CA GLY A 650 39.77 -8.52 45.03
C GLY A 650 40.36 -9.36 43.90
N ASP A 651 39.59 -9.72 42.87
CA ASP A 651 40.13 -10.20 41.60
C ASP A 651 40.68 -8.98 40.82
N THR A 652 41.89 -8.55 41.15
CA THR A 652 42.49 -7.30 40.63
C THR A 652 42.99 -7.48 39.21
N ASN A 653 43.39 -8.69 38.83
CA ASN A 653 43.80 -9.02 37.47
C ASN A 653 42.64 -9.52 36.58
N LEU A 654 41.40 -9.51 37.07
CA LEU A 654 40.19 -9.89 36.33
C LEU A 654 40.28 -11.29 35.67
N ASP A 655 41.03 -12.23 36.26
CA ASP A 655 41.15 -13.61 35.76
C ASP A 655 40.00 -14.53 36.25
N GLY A 656 39.12 -13.97 37.09
CA GLY A 656 37.96 -14.65 37.65
C GLY A 656 38.24 -15.35 38.97
N VAL A 657 39.46 -15.30 39.53
CA VAL A 657 39.84 -15.95 40.79
C VAL A 657 40.68 -15.00 41.65
N VAL A 658 40.26 -14.78 42.90
CA VAL A 658 41.12 -14.09 43.88
C VAL A 658 42.22 -15.04 44.34
N ASN A 659 43.49 -14.74 44.06
CA ASN A 659 44.62 -15.57 44.44
C ASN A 659 45.89 -14.74 44.68
N GLY A 660 47.04 -15.41 44.85
CA GLY A 660 48.31 -14.75 45.15
C GLY A 660 48.76 -13.73 44.09
N SER A 661 48.33 -13.85 42.84
CA SER A 661 48.58 -12.84 41.80
C SER A 661 47.89 -11.51 42.12
N ASP A 662 46.70 -11.55 42.69
CA ASP A 662 45.95 -10.34 43.03
C ASP A 662 46.54 -9.61 44.22
N TYR A 663 46.99 -10.35 45.23
CA TYR A 663 47.73 -9.78 46.36
C TYR A 663 49.03 -9.15 45.90
N ALA A 664 49.74 -9.75 44.93
CA ALA A 664 50.97 -9.16 44.40
C ALA A 664 50.72 -7.82 43.69
N LEU A 665 49.58 -7.66 43.03
CA LEU A 665 49.16 -6.39 42.44
C LEU A 665 48.76 -5.36 43.51
N ALA A 666 48.03 -5.79 44.54
CA ALA A 666 47.72 -4.94 45.69
C ALA A 666 48.97 -4.48 46.46
N ASP A 667 49.96 -5.36 46.62
CA ASP A 667 51.27 -5.04 47.23
C ASP A 667 52.02 -3.99 46.39
N THR A 668 51.89 -4.08 45.07
CA THR A 668 52.47 -3.10 44.13
C THR A 668 51.82 -1.73 44.29
N GLY A 669 50.48 -1.66 44.40
CA GLY A 669 49.78 -0.41 44.66
C GLY A 669 50.10 0.19 46.03
N PHE A 670 50.15 -0.63 47.08
CA PHE A 670 50.48 -0.22 48.45
C PHE A 670 51.91 0.35 48.56
N SER A 671 52.89 -0.33 47.95
CA SER A 671 54.30 0.06 47.99
C SER A 671 54.65 1.22 47.05
N GLY A 672 53.94 1.35 45.93
CA GLY A 672 54.17 2.37 44.91
C GLY A 672 53.66 3.76 45.27
N GLY A 673 52.80 3.90 46.29
CA GLY A 673 52.21 5.18 46.68
C GLY A 673 51.32 5.82 45.60
N THR A 674 50.89 5.03 44.60
CA THR A 674 50.00 5.45 43.52
C THR A 674 48.58 5.66 44.05
N SER A 675 47.92 6.74 43.63
CA SER A 675 46.48 6.92 43.85
C SER A 675 45.73 5.80 43.13
N GLY A 676 45.07 4.95 43.91
CA GLY A 676 44.65 3.61 43.53
C GLY A 676 43.64 3.51 42.38
N GLY A 677 43.73 2.38 41.69
CA GLY A 677 42.70 1.84 40.81
C GLY A 677 42.51 0.36 41.11
N TRP A 678 41.44 -0.24 40.61
CA TRP A 678 41.10 -1.64 40.92
C TRP A 678 42.27 -2.60 40.66
N PHE A 679 42.95 -2.43 39.53
CA PHE A 679 44.08 -3.25 39.13
C PHE A 679 45.25 -3.21 40.11
N TYR A 680 45.43 -2.11 40.84
CA TYR A 680 46.48 -1.94 41.85
C TYR A 680 45.99 -2.21 43.28
N GLY A 681 44.78 -2.75 43.45
CA GLY A 681 44.26 -3.20 44.74
C GLY A 681 43.42 -2.19 45.53
N ASP A 682 42.99 -1.08 44.94
CA ASP A 682 41.97 -0.20 45.54
C ASP A 682 40.56 -0.75 45.18
N VAL A 683 40.08 -1.70 45.99
CA VAL A 683 38.85 -2.48 45.72
C VAL A 683 37.62 -1.92 46.44
N ASN A 684 37.81 -0.87 47.24
CA ASN A 684 36.74 -0.07 47.85
C ASN A 684 36.56 1.30 47.17
N TYR A 685 37.48 1.68 46.28
CA TYR A 685 37.53 2.96 45.57
C TYR A 685 37.67 4.18 46.49
N ASP A 686 38.33 4.08 47.64
CA ASP A 686 38.57 5.23 48.52
C ASP A 686 39.76 6.10 48.07
N GLY A 687 40.51 5.63 47.06
CA GLY A 687 41.65 6.31 46.46
C GLY A 687 43.00 5.93 47.05
N ALA A 688 43.05 5.04 48.05
CA ALA A 688 44.27 4.62 48.71
C ALA A 688 44.28 3.11 48.99
N VAL A 689 45.25 2.39 48.44
CA VAL A 689 45.45 0.96 48.76
C VAL A 689 45.93 0.83 50.20
N ASN A 690 45.11 0.26 51.09
CA ASN A 690 45.42 0.16 52.51
C ASN A 690 44.80 -1.09 53.16
N GLY A 691 44.97 -1.26 54.47
CA GLY A 691 44.49 -2.46 55.18
C GLY A 691 42.98 -2.73 55.05
N SER A 692 42.17 -1.71 54.73
CA SER A 692 40.75 -1.88 54.45
C SER A 692 40.48 -2.56 53.11
N ASP A 693 41.34 -2.35 52.11
CA ASP A 693 41.30 -3.09 50.84
C ASP A 693 41.70 -4.54 51.02
N TYR A 694 42.82 -4.81 51.72
CA TYR A 694 43.26 -6.18 52.01
C TYR A 694 42.18 -6.97 52.74
N ALA A 695 41.47 -6.35 53.70
CA ALA A 695 40.35 -7.01 54.37
C ALA A 695 39.21 -7.38 53.40
N LEU A 696 38.98 -6.58 52.36
CA LEU A 696 37.97 -6.86 51.34
C LEU A 696 38.44 -7.90 50.32
N ILE A 697 39.73 -7.92 49.97
CA ILE A 697 40.36 -8.96 49.15
C ILE A 697 40.30 -10.30 49.90
N ASP A 698 40.65 -10.32 51.20
CA ASP A 698 40.53 -11.51 52.07
C ASP A 698 39.08 -12.02 52.12
N THR A 699 38.12 -11.09 52.16
CA THR A 699 36.69 -11.41 52.12
C THR A 699 36.32 -12.05 50.78
N GLY A 700 36.79 -11.50 49.65
CA GLY A 700 36.63 -12.10 48.32
C GLY A 700 37.25 -13.49 48.22
N PHE A 701 38.49 -13.65 48.68
CA PHE A 701 39.20 -14.93 48.71
C PHE A 701 38.49 -16.00 49.56
N SER A 702 37.88 -15.58 50.67
CA SER A 702 37.15 -16.49 51.57
C SER A 702 35.74 -16.83 51.07
N SER A 703 35.15 -15.96 50.24
CA SER A 703 33.79 -16.10 49.72
C SER A 703 33.72 -16.74 48.33
N GLN A 704 34.81 -16.68 47.55
CA GLN A 704 34.88 -17.37 46.28
C GLN A 704 34.75 -18.89 46.46
N SER A 705 33.98 -19.52 45.58
CA SER A 705 33.76 -20.97 45.57
C SER A 705 34.48 -21.67 44.40
N GLY A 706 35.39 -20.95 43.75
CA GLY A 706 36.07 -21.30 42.50
C GLY A 706 36.15 -20.08 41.58
N PRO A 707 36.65 -20.25 40.34
CA PRO A 707 36.56 -19.21 39.33
C PRO A 707 35.12 -18.71 39.23
N LEU A 708 34.91 -17.39 39.27
CA LEU A 708 33.60 -16.82 38.98
C LEU A 708 33.22 -17.36 37.60
N PRO A 709 32.11 -18.11 37.48
CA PRO A 709 31.86 -18.90 36.29
C PRO A 709 31.97 -18.04 35.04
N GLU A 710 32.96 -18.32 34.20
CA GLU A 710 32.97 -17.73 32.88
C GLU A 710 31.67 -18.15 32.16
N PRO A 711 31.14 -17.25 31.30
CA PRO A 711 29.82 -17.30 30.72
C PRO A 711 29.28 -18.69 30.32
N ALA A 712 30.11 -19.62 29.85
CA ALA A 712 29.66 -20.94 29.41
C ALA A 712 29.28 -21.97 30.51
N SER A 713 29.62 -21.76 31.79
CA SER A 713 29.64 -22.84 32.79
C SER A 713 28.42 -22.93 33.74
N LEU A 714 27.68 -21.83 33.97
CA LEU A 714 26.49 -21.82 34.84
C LEU A 714 25.28 -22.55 34.24
N GLY A 715 25.05 -22.42 32.93
CA GLY A 715 23.98 -23.13 32.22
C GLY A 715 24.16 -24.64 32.23
N ALA A 716 25.41 -25.12 32.17
CA ALA A 716 25.74 -26.53 32.24
C ALA A 716 25.50 -27.11 33.64
N LEU A 717 25.83 -26.37 34.72
CA LEU A 717 25.60 -26.84 36.10
C LEU A 717 24.12 -26.96 36.45
N ALA A 718 23.28 -26.01 36.03
CA ALA A 718 21.84 -26.03 36.31
C ALA A 718 21.13 -27.22 35.62
N VAL A 719 21.49 -27.52 34.36
CA VAL A 719 20.96 -28.68 33.62
C VAL A 719 21.50 -29.99 34.21
N SER A 720 22.77 -30.02 34.64
CA SER A 720 23.38 -31.17 35.31
C SER A 720 22.71 -31.48 36.65
N ALA A 721 22.44 -30.47 37.47
CA ALA A 721 21.75 -30.61 38.75
C ALA A 721 20.30 -31.12 38.56
N LEU A 722 19.58 -30.65 37.53
CA LEU A 722 18.26 -31.18 37.18
C LEU A 722 18.31 -32.66 36.72
N CYS A 723 19.35 -33.05 35.98
CA CYS A 723 19.55 -34.42 35.53
C CYS A 723 19.93 -35.36 36.69
N LEU A 724 20.69 -34.87 37.67
CA LEU A 724 21.03 -35.58 38.90
C LEU A 724 19.81 -35.75 39.83
N LEU A 725 18.96 -34.72 39.97
CA LEU A 725 17.71 -34.80 40.73
C LEU A 725 16.68 -35.75 40.09
N ARG A 726 16.66 -35.88 38.76
CA ARG A 726 15.87 -36.89 38.04
C ARG A 726 16.40 -38.31 38.23
N ARG A 727 17.69 -38.50 38.51
CA ARG A 727 18.30 -39.82 38.73
C ARG A 727 18.00 -40.37 40.13
N VAL A 728 17.88 -39.51 41.14
CA VAL A 728 17.57 -39.93 42.53
C VAL A 728 16.09 -40.36 42.67
N ARG A 729 15.14 -39.77 41.92
CA ARG A 729 13.72 -40.16 41.99
C ARG A 729 13.34 -41.48 41.29
N ARG A 730 14.26 -42.16 40.59
CA ARG A 730 14.03 -43.50 39.99
C ARG A 730 14.56 -44.67 40.82
N GLY A 731 15.19 -44.42 41.98
CA GLY A 731 15.77 -45.46 42.84
C GLY A 731 14.86 -46.04 43.93
N GLU A 732 13.69 -45.44 44.20
CA GLU A 732 12.83 -45.81 45.34
C GLU A 732 11.44 -46.35 44.95
N ILE A 733 11.32 -47.08 43.84
CA ILE A 733 10.11 -47.90 43.57
C ILE A 733 10.56 -49.27 43.09
N GLY A 734 10.81 -50.17 44.03
CA GLY A 734 11.22 -51.53 43.71
C GLY A 734 11.41 -52.40 44.94
N ASP A 735 10.39 -52.53 45.79
CA ASP A 735 10.06 -53.79 46.46
C ASP A 735 8.92 -53.60 47.46
N LYS A 736 7.67 -53.86 47.04
CA LYS A 736 6.68 -54.55 47.90
C LYS A 736 5.80 -55.43 47.02
N HIS A 737 6.05 -56.73 47.21
CA HIS A 737 5.30 -57.86 46.72
C HIS A 737 3.78 -57.67 46.87
N GLN A 738 3.09 -58.01 45.78
CA GLN A 738 1.65 -58.14 45.64
C GLN A 738 1.10 -59.25 46.56
N MET A 739 0.20 -58.88 47.46
CA MET A 739 -0.89 -59.73 47.95
C MET A 739 -2.09 -58.83 48.22
N ASN A 740 -3.15 -58.89 47.41
CA ASN A 740 -4.43 -59.46 47.86
C ASN A 740 -5.49 -59.50 46.74
N PHE A 741 -6.29 -60.56 46.82
CA PHE A 741 -7.53 -60.80 46.09
C PHE A 741 -8.62 -59.78 46.43
N GLY A 742 -9.55 -59.53 45.50
CA GLY A 742 -10.81 -58.86 45.83
C GLY A 742 -11.66 -58.52 44.62
N LYS A 743 -12.74 -59.28 44.46
CA LYS A 743 -13.66 -59.35 43.32
C LYS A 743 -14.93 -58.55 43.62
N ILE A 744 -15.67 -58.20 42.55
CA ILE A 744 -17.13 -57.95 42.45
C ILE A 744 -17.59 -56.48 42.52
N GLY A 745 -18.34 -56.09 41.48
CA GLY A 745 -19.12 -54.86 41.37
C GLY A 745 -19.28 -54.44 39.92
#